data_AF-A0A7G9QUN5-F1
#
_entry.id   AF-A0A7G9QUN5-F1
#
_cell.length_a   1.000
_cell.length_b   1.000
_cell.length_c   1.000
_cell.angle_alpha   90.00
_cell.angle_beta   90.00
_cell.angle_gamma   90.00
#
_symmetry.space_group_name_H-M   'P 1'
#
loop_
_entity.id
_entity.type
_entity.pdbx_description
1 polymer ?
#
loop_
_entity_poly.entity_id
_entity_poly.type
_entity_poly.pdbx_seq_one_letter_code
_entity_poly.pdbx_strand_id
1 'polypeptide(L)'
;MTSAMTLGRFALAFALLAGTAHAATPQIRADGDVQLAATQLEWTLDGPFALRRIELVVRNPHDRPLETTVQLPLASNERLHGYALDVEGVLRDAVPVERVKARAAFEDTVRQRVDPALAEKDAGNRYGIRVFPVPAHGERRLRVDVASLAARETCGWRHRLDAGLPAGSKVQARAIATTRPVPSGNAAPAWRKAAGGYAAAWRAVGADAAEVCLAAPLDDAAFRADFDDGLQMHWLEVPARNPAFSLATVAPPTRIELVWDASYSMLGVDRDAELQLLSRHLRGRPVDVTLSVLRETVQRRQVRITTPAELDRFITELAKEQPDGATALVDWRADPRAEQILVFSDGLATLPGAVEPAARVPVFVIARHVADPAMARLLTRSGGQVLDLAMLSPERALQALRTMPLLQARPGPLDSDWHVEQHAVNGGALRACHVATHPVAAPGLRIAHAAPGGARVRNHSATTERRSPLAAFWCATWQAEDLEAQPGRNRAALAALGERFGVANRETSLLVLESDDDYVRFGILPPQADAALRDRILRQRGEAETRRAAAWAENRDAIRRGWQARLDWWNKAFPKDDPRPRWAEQRKREEAERLRSRRLQEQEMRAMPAGAPAPMIADMAAAASAPPPPAPAAPPAGDDAAPATIGMQLQAVTMDSPYVAELRTAQAADVLYDRYLDLRTRYGQSPAFHFDVAQRLFELDDAALGWRVLSNLLELMPNDPASLRLVAYRLQEAGMQAQAVALLRKIRELAPDEPQSFRDLALALQAPGTCKEALDLLQHVVETPWSPRFADIGVIALAERNDLRTRCPAGAAADAGDPLAQALSVGLRVTLRWDLDDTDIDLHVTDPNGEEVYYGHRESYQGGAISRDFTAGYGPEEFVLRDPKPGEYRVAVRYFGSRLAKLSRGATVNIALQTGFGTPAMREASISLRLLEQSGDVAVGRFVVQPGGRLQVSGDNVSP
;
A
#
# COMPACT_ATOMS: atom_id res chain seq x y z
N MET A 1 63.19 -32.65 27.86
CA MET A 1 61.80 -33.10 28.13
C MET A 1 60.87 -31.94 27.85
N THR A 2 59.94 -32.15 26.89
CA THR A 2 58.64 -31.49 26.64
C THR A 2 58.61 -29.95 26.50
N SER A 3 58.46 -29.36 25.30
CA SER A 3 57.26 -29.26 24.41
C SER A 3 56.18 -28.32 24.97
N ALA A 4 55.51 -27.40 24.24
CA ALA A 4 55.57 -26.91 22.86
C ALA A 4 54.55 -25.74 22.69
N MET A 5 54.66 -25.02 21.56
CA MET A 5 53.63 -24.25 20.82
C MET A 5 53.43 -22.74 21.11
N THR A 6 54.22 -21.82 20.52
CA THR A 6 54.21 -21.21 19.16
C THR A 6 53.07 -20.19 18.89
N LEU A 7 53.38 -18.90 19.13
CA LEU A 7 52.87 -17.76 18.35
C LEU A 7 53.52 -17.79 16.96
N GLY A 8 52.74 -17.72 15.88
CA GLY A 8 53.31 -17.52 14.55
C GLY A 8 52.29 -17.54 13.41
N ARG A 9 52.20 -16.41 12.70
CA ARG A 9 51.94 -16.26 11.25
C ARG A 9 50.75 -17.02 10.66
N PHE A 10 49.68 -16.28 10.36
CA PHE A 10 48.86 -16.56 9.16
C PHE A 10 48.52 -15.25 8.44
N ALA A 11 49.40 -14.89 7.50
CA ALA A 11 49.08 -14.09 6.33
C ALA A 11 49.22 -15.03 5.11
N LEU A 12 48.31 -14.89 4.15
CA LEU A 12 48.30 -15.54 2.82
C LEU A 12 47.97 -17.06 2.76
N ALA A 13 46.70 -17.37 2.47
CA ALA A 13 46.29 -18.40 1.49
C ALA A 13 44.75 -18.48 1.42
N PHE A 14 44.12 -17.60 0.63
CA PHE A 14 42.81 -17.88 0.04
C PHE A 14 42.88 -17.48 -1.43
N ALA A 15 43.52 -18.34 -2.21
CA ALA A 15 43.42 -18.33 -3.65
C ALA A 15 42.48 -19.45 -4.10
N LEU A 16 41.48 -19.06 -4.88
CA LEU A 16 40.85 -19.85 -5.94
C LEU A 16 40.06 -21.10 -5.51
N LEU A 17 38.93 -20.84 -4.87
CA LEU A 17 37.67 -21.46 -5.27
C LEU A 17 36.64 -20.34 -5.41
N ALA A 18 36.76 -19.57 -6.50
CA ALA A 18 35.67 -18.69 -6.96
C ALA A 18 34.56 -19.58 -7.54
N GLY A 19 33.90 -20.34 -6.67
CA GLY A 19 32.54 -20.77 -6.95
C GLY A 19 31.70 -19.50 -6.91
N THR A 20 31.19 -19.08 -8.07
CA THR A 20 30.20 -18.02 -8.15
C THR A 20 28.90 -18.54 -7.53
N ALA A 21 28.83 -18.50 -6.20
CA ALA A 21 27.59 -18.67 -5.46
C ALA A 21 26.72 -17.45 -5.79
N HIS A 22 26.01 -17.53 -6.91
CA HIS A 22 25.01 -16.54 -7.29
C HIS A 22 23.85 -16.60 -6.29
N ALA A 23 23.30 -15.44 -5.94
CA ALA A 23 22.15 -15.38 -5.05
C ALA A 23 20.96 -16.15 -5.66
N ALA A 24 20.30 -16.96 -4.83
CA ALA A 24 19.10 -17.69 -5.22
C ALA A 24 17.95 -16.71 -5.52
N THR A 25 17.13 -17.01 -6.52
CA THR A 25 15.90 -16.24 -6.82
C THR A 25 15.00 -16.19 -5.60
N PRO A 26 14.42 -15.02 -5.28
CA PRO A 26 13.44 -14.92 -4.22
C PRO A 26 12.31 -15.97 -4.38
N GLN A 27 11.94 -16.61 -3.28
CA GLN A 27 10.91 -17.65 -3.29
C GLN A 27 9.51 -17.03 -3.20
N ILE A 28 8.57 -17.60 -3.96
CA ILE A 28 7.14 -17.34 -3.84
C ILE A 28 6.66 -17.83 -2.47
N ARG A 29 5.89 -17.01 -1.77
CA ARG A 29 5.38 -17.29 -0.41
C ARG A 29 3.93 -16.87 -0.30
N ALA A 30 3.25 -17.37 0.72
CA ALA A 30 1.91 -16.94 1.08
C ALA A 30 1.93 -16.34 2.49
N ASP A 31 1.14 -15.30 2.70
CA ASP A 31 0.97 -14.66 4.00
C ASP A 31 0.02 -15.48 4.90
N GLY A 32 0.22 -15.40 6.22
CA GLY A 32 -0.60 -16.12 7.19
C GLY A 32 -0.32 -17.63 7.25
N ASP A 33 -1.15 -18.35 8.00
CA ASP A 33 -0.94 -19.76 8.32
C ASP A 33 -1.51 -20.72 7.25
N VAL A 34 -1.25 -20.43 5.96
CA VAL A 34 -1.59 -21.32 4.84
C VAL A 34 -0.38 -22.10 4.33
N GLN A 35 -0.61 -23.26 3.73
CA GLN A 35 0.45 -24.03 3.06
C GLN A 35 0.44 -23.74 1.57
N LEU A 36 1.62 -23.43 1.01
CA LEU A 36 1.79 -23.16 -0.42
C LEU A 36 2.74 -24.18 -1.04
N ALA A 37 2.32 -24.78 -2.15
CA ALA A 37 3.14 -25.73 -2.91
C ALA A 37 2.98 -25.53 -4.42
N ALA A 38 4.06 -25.73 -5.18
CA ALA A 38 3.99 -25.81 -6.63
C ALA A 38 3.69 -27.24 -7.11
N THR A 39 2.89 -27.37 -8.16
CA THR A 39 2.51 -28.66 -8.77
C THR A 39 3.07 -28.84 -10.17
N GLN A 40 3.14 -27.77 -10.97
CA GLN A 40 3.59 -27.79 -12.36
C GLN A 40 4.45 -26.57 -12.67
N LEU A 41 5.48 -26.79 -13.51
CA LEU A 41 6.37 -25.74 -13.97
C LEU A 41 6.62 -25.90 -15.47
N GLU A 42 6.26 -24.88 -16.24
CA GLU A 42 6.45 -24.82 -17.69
C GLU A 42 7.20 -23.57 -18.10
N TRP A 43 8.10 -23.71 -19.06
CA TRP A 43 8.86 -22.61 -19.64
C TRP A 43 8.64 -22.55 -21.15
N THR A 44 8.35 -21.36 -21.66
CA THR A 44 8.36 -21.06 -23.09
C THR A 44 9.46 -20.05 -23.37
N LEU A 45 10.46 -20.44 -24.16
CA LEU A 45 11.60 -19.58 -24.50
C LEU A 45 11.54 -19.17 -25.98
N ASP A 46 11.56 -17.87 -26.25
CA ASP A 46 11.58 -17.31 -27.60
C ASP A 46 12.67 -16.23 -27.73
N GLY A 47 13.83 -16.63 -28.25
CA GLY A 47 14.99 -15.75 -28.36
C GLY A 47 15.43 -15.19 -26.99
N PRO A 48 15.38 -13.86 -26.76
CA PRO A 48 15.69 -13.25 -25.47
C PRO A 48 14.55 -13.33 -24.44
N PHE A 49 13.33 -13.69 -24.86
CA PHE A 49 12.15 -13.70 -24.00
C PHE A 49 11.89 -15.09 -23.41
N ALA A 50 11.42 -15.13 -22.18
CA ALA A 50 10.92 -16.34 -21.56
C ALA A 50 9.60 -16.07 -20.82
N LEU A 51 8.69 -17.04 -20.86
CA LEU A 51 7.47 -17.08 -20.06
C LEU A 51 7.52 -18.33 -19.18
N ARG A 52 7.57 -18.16 -17.86
CA ARG A 52 7.43 -19.26 -16.91
C ARG A 52 6.01 -19.30 -16.36
N ARG A 53 5.44 -20.49 -16.34
CA ARG A 53 4.10 -20.78 -15.86
C ARG A 53 4.21 -21.73 -14.68
N ILE A 54 3.71 -21.30 -13.53
CA ILE A 54 3.79 -22.01 -12.27
C ILE A 54 2.37 -22.27 -11.79
N GLU A 55 1.99 -23.54 -11.67
CA GLU A 55 0.76 -23.91 -10.98
C GLU A 55 1.05 -24.11 -9.50
N LEU A 56 0.25 -23.43 -8.68
CA LEU A 56 0.36 -23.35 -7.24
C LEU A 56 -0.94 -23.83 -6.60
N VAL A 57 -0.79 -24.50 -5.46
CA VAL A 57 -1.89 -24.93 -4.60
C VAL A 57 -1.72 -24.27 -3.25
N VAL A 58 -2.75 -23.54 -2.83
CA VAL A 58 -2.87 -22.93 -1.51
C VAL A 58 -3.80 -23.80 -0.68
N ARG A 59 -3.32 -24.30 0.46
CA ARG A 59 -4.12 -25.14 1.37
C ARG A 59 -4.30 -24.45 2.71
N ASN A 60 -5.53 -24.46 3.20
CA ASN A 60 -5.87 -23.96 4.51
C ASN A 60 -5.97 -25.13 5.50
N PRO A 61 -5.04 -25.26 6.46
CA PRO A 61 -5.09 -26.34 7.45
C PRO A 61 -6.12 -26.10 8.57
N HIS A 62 -6.74 -24.92 8.63
CA HIS A 62 -7.64 -24.50 9.72
C HIS A 62 -9.12 -24.77 9.42
N ASP A 63 -9.92 -24.72 10.49
CA ASP A 63 -11.36 -24.99 10.54
C ASP A 63 -12.25 -23.80 10.11
N ARG A 64 -11.63 -22.68 9.73
CA ARG A 64 -12.30 -21.47 9.26
C ARG A 64 -11.75 -21.05 7.89
N PRO A 65 -12.56 -20.43 7.02
CA PRO A 65 -12.04 -19.84 5.79
C PRO A 65 -11.03 -18.73 6.10
N LEU A 66 -9.96 -18.66 5.31
CA LEU A 66 -8.90 -17.67 5.46
C LEU A 66 -8.76 -16.81 4.20
N GLU A 67 -8.35 -15.56 4.37
CA GLU A 67 -7.76 -14.75 3.31
C GLU A 67 -6.25 -14.96 3.31
N THR A 68 -5.64 -15.01 2.14
CA THR A 68 -4.18 -15.02 2.02
C THR A 68 -3.76 -14.21 0.81
N THR A 69 -2.58 -13.59 0.91
CA THR A 69 -1.90 -12.98 -0.22
C THR A 69 -0.73 -13.85 -0.63
N VAL A 70 -0.66 -14.23 -1.90
CA VAL A 70 0.51 -14.90 -2.49
C VAL A 70 1.48 -13.82 -2.97
N GLN A 71 2.62 -13.73 -2.30
CA GLN A 71 3.68 -12.76 -2.56
C GLN A 71 4.62 -13.28 -3.65
N LEU A 72 4.78 -12.49 -4.72
CA LEU A 72 5.63 -12.78 -5.86
C LEU A 72 6.82 -11.81 -5.90
N PRO A 73 7.91 -12.09 -5.17
CA PRO A 73 9.14 -11.34 -5.31
C PRO A 73 9.81 -11.73 -6.65
N LEU A 74 9.93 -10.77 -7.56
CA LEU A 74 10.45 -11.00 -8.91
C LEU A 74 11.86 -10.42 -9.07
N ALA A 75 12.70 -11.10 -9.87
CA ALA A 75 14.03 -10.59 -10.22
C ALA A 75 13.92 -9.31 -11.07
N SER A 76 14.97 -8.48 -11.14
CA SER A 76 14.88 -7.18 -11.80
C SER A 76 14.52 -7.28 -13.29
N ASN A 77 14.84 -8.41 -13.92
CA ASN A 77 14.55 -8.78 -15.32
C ASN A 77 13.24 -9.59 -15.49
N GLU A 78 12.39 -9.65 -14.47
CA GLU A 78 11.12 -10.40 -14.46
C GLU A 78 9.91 -9.50 -14.19
N ARG A 79 8.76 -9.82 -14.81
CA ARG A 79 7.48 -9.12 -14.59
C ARG A 79 6.31 -10.09 -14.56
N LEU A 80 5.30 -9.80 -13.76
CA LEU A 80 4.04 -10.55 -13.78
C LEU A 80 3.35 -10.33 -15.12
N HIS A 81 3.22 -11.40 -15.91
CA HIS A 81 2.54 -11.37 -17.21
C HIS A 81 1.04 -11.67 -17.06
N GLY A 82 0.67 -12.50 -16.09
CA GLY A 82 -0.73 -12.83 -15.83
C GLY A 82 -0.86 -13.85 -14.72
N TYR A 83 -2.09 -14.10 -14.30
CA TYR A 83 -2.41 -15.25 -13.46
C TYR A 83 -3.80 -15.79 -13.82
N ALA A 84 -4.11 -16.97 -13.30
CA ALA A 84 -5.44 -17.57 -13.37
C ALA A 84 -5.83 -18.14 -12.02
N LEU A 85 -7.13 -18.10 -11.71
CA LEU A 85 -7.72 -18.74 -10.53
C LEU A 85 -8.61 -19.89 -10.98
N ASP A 86 -8.64 -20.97 -10.20
CA ASP A 86 -9.58 -22.05 -10.38
C ASP A 86 -11.01 -21.64 -10.01
N VAL A 87 -11.89 -21.71 -10.99
CA VAL A 87 -13.33 -21.45 -10.89
C VAL A 87 -14.05 -22.69 -11.42
N GLU A 88 -14.83 -23.34 -10.55
CA GLU A 88 -15.59 -24.57 -10.88
C GLU A 88 -14.74 -25.69 -11.51
N GLY A 89 -13.47 -25.81 -11.12
CA GLY A 89 -12.53 -26.82 -11.62
C GLY A 89 -11.75 -26.40 -12.87
N VAL A 90 -12.00 -25.22 -13.42
CA VAL A 90 -11.36 -24.66 -14.61
C VAL A 90 -10.56 -23.41 -14.25
N LEU A 91 -9.29 -23.35 -14.69
CA LEU A 91 -8.48 -22.14 -14.54
C LEU A 91 -8.99 -21.03 -15.44
N ARG A 92 -9.48 -19.94 -14.84
CA ARG A 92 -9.92 -18.72 -15.52
C ARG A 92 -8.84 -17.64 -15.44
N ASP A 93 -8.42 -17.16 -16.61
CA ASP A 93 -7.40 -16.11 -16.70
C ASP A 93 -7.90 -14.78 -16.14
N ALA A 94 -7.00 -14.07 -15.45
CA ALA A 94 -7.24 -12.73 -14.96
C ALA A 94 -7.32 -11.73 -16.12
N VAL A 95 -8.15 -10.71 -15.94
CA VAL A 95 -8.28 -9.59 -16.89
C VAL A 95 -7.69 -8.33 -16.32
N PRO A 96 -7.03 -7.50 -17.14
CA PRO A 96 -6.56 -6.21 -16.70
C PRO A 96 -7.73 -5.23 -16.58
N VAL A 97 -7.78 -4.52 -15.46
CA VAL A 97 -8.84 -3.56 -15.11
C VAL A 97 -8.19 -2.38 -14.43
N GLU A 98 -8.68 -1.16 -14.71
CA GLU A 98 -8.32 0.03 -13.93
C GLU A 98 -8.39 -0.27 -12.42
N ARG A 99 -7.33 0.10 -11.69
CA ARG A 99 -7.06 -0.37 -10.32
C ARG A 99 -8.21 -0.12 -9.35
N VAL A 100 -8.77 1.09 -9.35
CA VAL A 100 -9.85 1.48 -8.44
C VAL A 100 -11.10 0.64 -8.72
N LYS A 101 -11.47 0.53 -10.00
CA LYS A 101 -12.57 -0.33 -10.44
C LYS A 101 -12.34 -1.80 -10.07
N ALA A 102 -11.11 -2.31 -10.22
CA ALA A 102 -10.76 -3.68 -9.88
C ALA A 102 -10.93 -3.96 -8.39
N ARG A 103 -10.44 -3.06 -7.52
CA ARG A 103 -10.59 -3.17 -6.07
C ARG A 103 -12.05 -3.10 -5.65
N ALA A 104 -12.81 -2.13 -6.17
CA ALA A 104 -14.24 -2.00 -5.87
C ALA A 104 -15.02 -3.27 -6.26
N ALA A 105 -14.75 -3.83 -7.45
CA ALA A 105 -15.36 -5.08 -7.90
C ALA A 105 -14.97 -6.26 -6.99
N PHE A 106 -13.69 -6.38 -6.61
CA PHE A 106 -13.20 -7.41 -5.71
C PHE A 106 -13.89 -7.33 -4.34
N GLU A 107 -13.88 -6.17 -3.69
CA GLU A 107 -14.45 -5.97 -2.35
C GLU A 107 -15.96 -6.20 -2.31
N ASP A 108 -16.70 -5.69 -3.30
CA ASP A 108 -18.14 -5.92 -3.41
C ASP A 108 -18.48 -7.40 -3.59
N THR A 109 -17.66 -8.14 -4.34
CA THR A 109 -17.83 -9.58 -4.61
C THR A 109 -17.50 -10.40 -3.35
N VAL A 110 -16.42 -10.06 -2.65
CA VAL A 110 -16.04 -10.66 -1.34
C VAL A 110 -17.16 -10.49 -0.30
N ARG A 111 -17.80 -9.32 -0.24
CA ARG A 111 -18.93 -9.05 0.67
C ARG A 111 -20.13 -9.97 0.41
N GLN A 112 -20.30 -10.42 -0.82
CA GLN A 112 -21.34 -11.39 -1.20
C GLN A 112 -20.95 -12.84 -0.94
N ARG A 113 -19.78 -13.08 -0.32
CA ARG A 113 -19.19 -14.40 -0.06
C ARG A 113 -18.95 -15.19 -1.36
N VAL A 114 -18.67 -14.45 -2.43
CA VAL A 114 -18.17 -14.99 -3.68
C VAL A 114 -16.63 -14.96 -3.60
N ASP A 115 -16.00 -15.65 -4.54
CA ASP A 115 -14.68 -16.25 -4.43
C ASP A 115 -13.67 -15.60 -5.42
N PRO A 116 -13.43 -14.26 -5.41
CA PRO A 116 -12.60 -13.58 -6.40
C PRO A 116 -11.10 -13.66 -6.08
N ALA A 117 -10.28 -13.26 -7.06
CA ALA A 117 -8.86 -12.97 -6.84
C ALA A 117 -8.47 -11.62 -7.47
N LEU A 118 -7.52 -10.94 -6.85
CA LEU A 118 -6.99 -9.66 -7.30
C LEU A 118 -5.46 -9.66 -7.18
N ALA A 119 -4.76 -9.42 -8.28
CA ALA A 119 -3.33 -9.19 -8.27
C ALA A 119 -3.02 -7.72 -8.50
N GLU A 120 -2.19 -7.16 -7.63
CA GLU A 120 -1.77 -5.77 -7.70
C GLU A 120 -0.25 -5.66 -7.65
N LYS A 121 0.28 -4.61 -8.29
CA LYS A 121 1.66 -4.18 -8.11
C LYS A 121 1.75 -3.38 -6.81
N ASP A 122 2.66 -3.79 -5.93
CA ASP A 122 3.02 -3.06 -4.71
C ASP A 122 4.04 -1.96 -5.04
N ALA A 123 5.01 -1.70 -4.15
CA ALA A 123 6.14 -0.83 -4.48
C ALA A 123 7.22 -1.60 -5.25
N GLY A 124 7.77 -0.97 -6.29
CA GLY A 124 8.76 -1.57 -7.17
C GLY A 124 8.23 -2.77 -7.95
N ASN A 125 9.07 -3.79 -8.11
CA ASN A 125 8.80 -5.02 -8.85
C ASN A 125 8.30 -6.15 -7.93
N ARG A 126 7.29 -5.85 -7.11
CA ARG A 126 6.65 -6.80 -6.19
C ARG A 126 5.15 -6.85 -6.50
N TYR A 127 4.60 -8.07 -6.47
CA TYR A 127 3.19 -8.30 -6.76
C TYR A 127 2.58 -9.19 -5.68
N GLY A 128 1.40 -8.81 -5.20
CA GLY A 128 0.59 -9.60 -4.28
C GLY A 128 -0.67 -10.08 -4.97
N ILE A 129 -0.96 -11.39 -4.91
CA ILE A 129 -2.24 -11.96 -5.36
C ILE A 129 -3.10 -12.27 -4.14
N ARG A 130 -4.12 -11.45 -3.89
CA ARG A 130 -5.10 -11.68 -2.83
C ARG A 130 -6.08 -12.76 -3.28
N VAL A 131 -6.16 -13.83 -2.50
CA VAL A 131 -7.05 -14.97 -2.73
C VAL A 131 -8.03 -15.04 -1.55
N PHE A 132 -9.32 -14.88 -1.86
CA PHE A 132 -10.38 -14.99 -0.87
C PHE A 132 -11.56 -15.82 -1.39
N PRO A 133 -12.19 -16.63 -0.52
CA PRO A 133 -11.61 -17.31 0.63
C PRO A 133 -10.78 -18.52 0.18
N VAL A 134 -9.84 -18.96 1.02
CA VAL A 134 -9.36 -20.34 1.00
C VAL A 134 -10.24 -21.12 1.98
N PRO A 135 -11.09 -22.06 1.49
CA PRO A 135 -12.07 -22.75 2.34
C PRO A 135 -11.43 -23.48 3.52
N ALA A 136 -12.17 -23.65 4.63
CA ALA A 136 -11.73 -24.43 5.78
C ALA A 136 -11.34 -25.86 5.37
N HIS A 137 -10.15 -26.33 5.76
CA HIS A 137 -9.56 -27.61 5.32
C HIS A 137 -9.53 -27.81 3.79
N GLY A 138 -9.71 -26.74 3.02
CA GLY A 138 -9.82 -26.76 1.57
C GLY A 138 -8.56 -26.24 0.89
N GLU A 139 -8.62 -26.23 -0.44
CA GLU A 139 -7.54 -25.73 -1.27
C GLU A 139 -8.05 -24.85 -2.42
N ARG A 140 -7.16 -24.00 -2.92
CA ARG A 140 -7.36 -23.17 -4.11
C ARG A 140 -6.19 -23.36 -5.05
N ARG A 141 -6.49 -23.51 -6.34
CA ARG A 141 -5.47 -23.64 -7.39
C ARG A 141 -5.34 -22.32 -8.12
N LEU A 142 -4.09 -21.94 -8.39
CA LEU A 142 -3.78 -20.73 -9.12
C LEU A 142 -2.59 -20.97 -10.05
N ARG A 143 -2.59 -20.29 -11.19
CA ARG A 143 -1.51 -20.32 -12.17
C ARG A 143 -0.91 -18.94 -12.25
N VAL A 144 0.41 -18.83 -12.12
CA VAL A 144 1.13 -17.56 -12.27
C VAL A 144 2.00 -17.64 -13.51
N ASP A 145 1.87 -16.65 -14.38
CA ASP A 145 2.67 -16.49 -15.59
C ASP A 145 3.64 -15.31 -15.39
N VAL A 146 4.94 -15.57 -15.39
CA VAL A 146 6.00 -14.56 -15.22
C VAL A 146 6.82 -14.48 -16.49
N ALA A 147 6.94 -13.27 -17.06
CA ALA A 147 7.82 -13.00 -18.18
C ALA A 147 9.22 -12.63 -17.67
N SER A 148 10.26 -13.08 -18.36
CA SER A 148 11.67 -12.77 -18.03
C SER A 148 12.49 -12.48 -19.29
N LEU A 149 13.57 -11.72 -19.11
CA LEU A 149 14.55 -11.44 -20.16
C LEU A 149 15.88 -12.15 -19.89
N ALA A 150 16.41 -12.82 -20.90
CA ALA A 150 17.74 -13.42 -20.86
C ALA A 150 18.85 -12.37 -20.74
N ALA A 151 19.97 -12.74 -20.12
CA ALA A 151 21.19 -11.96 -20.22
C ALA A 151 21.87 -12.22 -21.58
N ARG A 152 22.42 -11.18 -22.19
CA ARG A 152 23.24 -11.34 -23.40
C ARG A 152 24.67 -11.72 -23.02
N GLU A 153 25.16 -12.85 -23.51
CA GLU A 153 26.49 -13.39 -23.20
C GLU A 153 27.18 -13.93 -24.47
N THR A 154 28.41 -14.41 -24.34
CA THR A 154 29.18 -15.00 -25.45
C THR A 154 28.53 -16.24 -26.06
N CYS A 155 27.76 -16.99 -25.27
CA CYS A 155 27.01 -18.16 -25.72
C CYS A 155 25.71 -17.82 -26.47
N GLY A 156 25.30 -16.54 -26.50
CA GLY A 156 24.01 -16.07 -27.00
C GLY A 156 23.14 -15.48 -25.90
N TRP A 157 21.85 -15.80 -25.90
CA TRP A 157 20.91 -15.40 -24.85
C TRP A 157 20.90 -16.43 -23.72
N ARG A 158 21.45 -16.08 -22.56
CA ARG A 158 21.47 -16.92 -21.37
C ARG A 158 20.20 -16.71 -20.55
N HIS A 159 19.37 -17.75 -20.53
CA HIS A 159 18.18 -17.85 -19.68
C HIS A 159 18.54 -18.57 -18.38
N ARG A 160 18.18 -17.96 -17.25
CA ARG A 160 18.14 -18.64 -15.95
C ARG A 160 16.75 -19.27 -15.81
N LEU A 161 16.73 -20.57 -15.53
CA LEU A 161 15.50 -21.37 -15.38
C LEU A 161 15.23 -21.62 -13.88
N ASP A 162 15.52 -20.62 -13.05
CA ASP A 162 15.17 -20.60 -11.63
C ASP A 162 13.73 -20.10 -11.48
N ALA A 163 12.88 -20.92 -10.88
CA ALA A 163 11.45 -20.63 -10.80
C ALA A 163 11.03 -19.96 -9.48
N GLY A 164 11.94 -19.76 -8.53
CA GLY A 164 11.62 -19.20 -7.21
C GLY A 164 10.51 -19.98 -6.50
N LEU A 165 10.50 -21.32 -6.62
CA LEU A 165 9.38 -22.14 -6.13
C LEU A 165 9.20 -22.01 -4.61
N PRO A 166 7.97 -22.18 -4.09
CA PRO A 166 7.73 -22.25 -2.66
C PRO A 166 8.63 -23.28 -1.98
N ALA A 167 9.09 -22.96 -0.77
CA ALA A 167 10.00 -23.81 -0.01
C ALA A 167 9.49 -25.26 0.09
N GLY A 168 10.37 -26.23 -0.16
CA GLY A 168 10.02 -27.65 -0.14
C GLY A 168 9.34 -28.21 -1.39
N SER A 169 8.98 -27.36 -2.36
CA SER A 169 8.36 -27.82 -3.63
C SER A 169 9.31 -28.66 -4.47
N LYS A 170 8.78 -29.74 -5.06
CA LYS A 170 9.46 -30.61 -6.02
C LYS A 170 8.52 -30.88 -7.18
N VAL A 171 8.85 -30.37 -8.37
CA VAL A 171 7.97 -30.43 -9.55
C VAL A 171 8.69 -30.95 -10.77
N GLN A 172 7.94 -31.57 -11.68
CA GLN A 172 8.44 -31.88 -13.01
C GLN A 172 8.40 -30.59 -13.85
N ALA A 173 9.57 -30.09 -14.23
CA ALA A 173 9.71 -28.96 -15.11
C ALA A 173 9.71 -29.41 -16.58
N ARG A 174 9.10 -28.59 -17.44
CA ARG A 174 9.15 -28.72 -18.90
C ARG A 174 9.52 -27.39 -19.51
N ALA A 175 10.33 -27.41 -20.55
CA ALA A 175 10.65 -26.21 -21.31
C ALA A 175 10.52 -26.48 -22.82
N ILE A 176 10.02 -25.49 -23.55
CA ILE A 176 10.06 -25.42 -25.00
C ILE A 176 10.86 -24.19 -25.43
N ALA A 177 11.61 -24.30 -26.52
CA ALA A 177 12.39 -23.21 -27.10
C ALA A 177 12.20 -23.14 -28.62
N THR A 178 11.88 -21.95 -29.14
CA THR A 178 11.80 -21.69 -30.59
C THR A 178 13.18 -21.57 -31.23
N THR A 179 14.17 -21.15 -30.43
CA THR A 179 15.54 -20.90 -30.84
C THR A 179 16.43 -22.06 -30.38
N ARG A 180 17.48 -22.36 -31.15
CA ARG A 180 18.38 -23.50 -30.89
C ARG A 180 19.12 -23.33 -29.54
N PRO A 181 18.98 -24.30 -28.60
CA PRO A 181 19.82 -24.38 -27.42
C PRO A 181 21.29 -24.63 -27.78
N VAL A 182 22.18 -23.98 -27.06
CA VAL A 182 23.64 -24.07 -27.19
C VAL A 182 24.20 -24.58 -25.85
N PRO A 183 25.20 -25.47 -25.84
CA PRO A 183 25.83 -25.91 -24.61
C PRO A 183 26.37 -24.71 -23.82
N SER A 184 25.85 -24.52 -22.60
CA SER A 184 26.45 -23.70 -21.55
C SER A 184 27.09 -24.66 -20.56
N GLY A 185 28.31 -24.40 -20.11
CA GLY A 185 29.10 -25.33 -19.28
C GLY A 185 28.53 -25.67 -17.88
N ASN A 186 27.28 -25.30 -17.58
CA ASN A 186 26.59 -25.52 -16.32
C ASN A 186 25.53 -26.65 -16.43
N ALA A 187 24.82 -26.94 -15.32
CA ALA A 187 23.77 -27.95 -15.21
C ALA A 187 22.53 -27.63 -16.10
N ALA A 188 22.68 -27.75 -17.41
CA ALA A 188 21.62 -27.54 -18.38
C ALA A 188 20.76 -28.81 -18.51
N PRO A 189 19.42 -28.67 -18.61
CA PRO A 189 18.57 -29.82 -18.89
C PRO A 189 18.84 -30.35 -20.30
N ALA A 190 18.66 -31.66 -20.51
CA ALA A 190 18.89 -32.27 -21.82
C ALA A 190 17.81 -31.82 -22.83
N TRP A 191 18.23 -31.09 -23.86
CA TRP A 191 17.36 -30.59 -24.93
C TRP A 191 17.27 -31.58 -26.08
N ARG A 192 16.06 -31.81 -26.58
CA ARG A 192 15.75 -32.62 -27.77
C ARG A 192 14.99 -31.80 -28.79
N LYS A 193 15.19 -32.08 -30.08
CA LYS A 193 14.40 -31.48 -31.16
C LYS A 193 12.94 -31.95 -31.05
N ALA A 194 11.99 -31.04 -31.21
CA ALA A 194 10.54 -31.30 -31.17
C ALA A 194 9.84 -30.57 -32.33
N ALA A 195 8.53 -30.80 -32.52
CA ALA A 195 7.75 -30.07 -33.50
C ALA A 195 7.77 -28.57 -33.18
N GLY A 196 8.22 -27.73 -34.12
CA GLY A 196 8.29 -26.28 -33.94
C GLY A 196 9.47 -25.75 -33.11
N GLY A 197 10.41 -26.60 -32.67
CA GLY A 197 11.57 -26.12 -31.89
C GLY A 197 12.32 -27.21 -31.13
N TYR A 198 12.57 -26.94 -29.85
CA TYR A 198 13.30 -27.81 -28.93
C TYR A 198 12.53 -27.95 -27.62
N ALA A 199 12.66 -29.09 -26.96
CA ALA A 199 12.03 -29.36 -25.68
C ALA A 199 13.02 -29.96 -24.69
N ALA A 200 12.85 -29.64 -23.41
CA ALA A 200 13.59 -30.22 -22.31
C ALA A 200 12.65 -30.52 -21.13
N ALA A 201 13.04 -31.48 -20.29
CA ALA A 201 12.32 -31.79 -19.07
C ALA A 201 13.30 -32.21 -17.98
N TRP A 202 13.09 -31.74 -16.75
CA TRP A 202 13.93 -32.06 -15.61
C TRP A 202 13.10 -32.01 -14.33
N ARG A 203 13.63 -32.53 -13.23
CA ARG A 203 13.01 -32.38 -11.91
C ARG A 203 13.56 -31.10 -11.28
N ALA A 204 12.69 -30.14 -11.01
CA ALA A 204 13.07 -28.90 -10.35
C ALA A 204 12.80 -29.00 -8.84
N VAL A 205 13.79 -28.67 -8.04
CA VAL A 205 13.68 -28.44 -6.60
C VAL A 205 13.89 -26.95 -6.35
N GLY A 206 13.22 -26.36 -5.36
CA GLY A 206 13.11 -24.89 -5.21
C GLY A 206 14.40 -24.05 -5.14
N ALA A 207 15.60 -24.66 -5.10
CA ALA A 207 16.90 -23.97 -5.18
C ALA A 207 17.75 -24.36 -6.41
N ASP A 208 17.28 -25.25 -7.29
CA ASP A 208 18.04 -25.70 -8.45
C ASP A 208 18.05 -24.63 -9.55
N ALA A 209 19.20 -24.00 -9.75
CA ALA A 209 19.42 -23.05 -10.84
C ALA A 209 19.86 -23.78 -12.11
N ALA A 210 18.89 -24.20 -12.92
CA ALA A 210 19.17 -24.64 -14.28
C ALA A 210 19.39 -23.42 -15.20
N GLU A 211 20.26 -23.54 -16.19
CA GLU A 211 20.50 -22.48 -17.18
C GLU A 211 20.50 -23.05 -18.59
N VAL A 212 20.18 -22.21 -19.58
CA VAL A 212 20.34 -22.54 -21.01
C VAL A 212 20.77 -21.31 -21.79
N CYS A 213 21.70 -21.48 -22.73
CA CYS A 213 21.96 -20.47 -23.74
C CYS A 213 21.18 -20.79 -25.03
N LEU A 214 20.52 -19.78 -25.60
CA LEU A 214 19.93 -19.87 -26.94
C LEU A 214 20.78 -19.09 -27.94
N ALA A 215 20.95 -19.62 -29.14
CA ALA A 215 21.73 -18.98 -30.18
C ALA A 215 21.19 -17.58 -30.51
N ALA A 216 22.06 -16.56 -30.50
CA ALA A 216 21.68 -15.19 -30.79
C ALA A 216 22.45 -14.65 -32.03
N PRO A 217 21.88 -13.75 -32.84
CA PRO A 217 22.58 -13.13 -33.97
C PRO A 217 23.81 -12.37 -33.50
N LEU A 218 24.91 -12.34 -34.26
CA LEU A 218 26.09 -11.57 -33.84
C LEU A 218 25.81 -10.05 -33.84
N ASP A 219 25.05 -9.56 -34.81
CA ASP A 219 24.61 -8.17 -34.99
C ASP A 219 23.34 -7.85 -34.16
N ASP A 220 22.71 -6.72 -34.46
CA ASP A 220 21.47 -6.28 -33.83
C ASP A 220 20.38 -7.34 -33.98
N ALA A 221 19.59 -7.51 -32.92
CA ALA A 221 18.38 -8.31 -32.95
C ALA A 221 17.17 -7.37 -32.81
N ALA A 222 16.09 -7.68 -33.51
CA ALA A 222 14.85 -6.94 -33.38
C ALA A 222 13.65 -7.90 -33.35
N PHE A 223 12.51 -7.40 -32.86
CA PHE A 223 11.23 -8.10 -32.89
C PHE A 223 10.12 -7.09 -33.11
N ARG A 224 9.00 -7.53 -33.69
CA ARG A 224 7.85 -6.66 -33.99
C ARG A 224 6.54 -7.26 -33.54
N ALA A 225 5.64 -6.41 -33.07
CA ALA A 225 4.23 -6.71 -32.87
C ALA A 225 3.38 -5.67 -33.60
N ASP A 226 2.32 -6.15 -34.26
CA ASP A 226 1.34 -5.33 -34.98
C ASP A 226 -0.04 -5.55 -34.38
N PHE A 227 -0.85 -4.50 -34.39
CA PHE A 227 -2.22 -4.51 -33.88
C PHE A 227 -3.20 -4.01 -34.95
N ASP A 228 -4.45 -4.43 -34.84
CA ASP A 228 -5.50 -4.17 -35.84
C ASP A 228 -5.83 -2.67 -36.01
N ASP A 229 -5.56 -1.85 -35.00
CA ASP A 229 -5.74 -0.39 -35.02
C ASP A 229 -4.57 0.38 -35.63
N GLY A 230 -3.57 -0.32 -36.17
CA GLY A 230 -2.39 0.28 -36.79
C GLY A 230 -1.23 0.58 -35.84
N LEU A 231 -1.38 0.32 -34.53
CA LEU A 231 -0.28 0.39 -33.58
C LEU A 231 0.81 -0.62 -33.94
N GLN A 232 2.07 -0.21 -33.82
CA GLN A 232 3.25 -1.08 -33.97
C GLN A 232 4.22 -0.91 -32.82
N MET A 233 4.71 -2.02 -32.29
CA MET A 233 5.78 -2.05 -31.30
C MET A 233 7.00 -2.74 -31.89
N HIS A 234 8.15 -2.07 -31.81
CA HIS A 234 9.42 -2.57 -32.31
C HIS A 234 10.42 -2.68 -31.17
N TRP A 235 10.84 -3.89 -30.86
CA TRP A 235 11.91 -4.15 -29.90
C TRP A 235 13.25 -4.19 -30.65
N LEU A 236 14.28 -3.59 -30.06
CA LEU A 236 15.65 -3.54 -30.58
C LEU A 236 16.64 -3.94 -29.47
N GLU A 237 17.58 -4.81 -29.79
CA GLU A 237 18.73 -5.16 -28.97
C GLU A 237 20.02 -4.96 -29.76
N VAL A 238 20.90 -4.14 -29.20
CA VAL A 238 22.22 -3.83 -29.75
C VAL A 238 23.28 -4.46 -28.85
N PRO A 239 24.00 -5.51 -29.29
CA PRO A 239 24.99 -6.19 -28.45
C PRO A 239 26.21 -5.30 -28.19
N ALA A 240 26.63 -5.23 -26.93
CA ALA A 240 27.84 -4.55 -26.51
C ALA A 240 29.06 -5.38 -26.95
N ARG A 241 29.63 -5.04 -28.10
CA ARG A 241 30.85 -5.67 -28.61
C ARG A 241 32.05 -5.02 -27.95
N ASN A 242 32.85 -5.82 -27.25
CA ASN A 242 34.15 -5.35 -26.79
C ASN A 242 35.05 -5.19 -28.03
N PRO A 243 35.41 -3.97 -28.45
CA PRO A 243 36.43 -3.85 -29.48
C PRO A 243 37.71 -4.51 -28.97
N ALA A 244 38.60 -4.95 -29.86
CA ALA A 244 39.91 -5.51 -29.48
C ALA A 244 40.82 -4.53 -28.69
N PHE A 245 40.32 -3.36 -28.31
CA PHE A 245 40.99 -2.30 -27.57
C PHE A 245 40.26 -2.07 -26.23
N SER A 246 41.02 -2.04 -25.13
CA SER A 246 40.53 -1.87 -23.75
C SER A 246 39.49 -0.75 -23.61
N LEU A 247 38.48 -0.98 -22.78
CA LEU A 247 37.53 0.05 -22.32
C LEU A 247 38.31 1.30 -21.91
N ALA A 248 37.92 2.45 -22.44
CA ALA A 248 38.52 3.72 -22.06
C ALA A 248 38.29 3.97 -20.56
N THR A 249 39.36 3.89 -19.79
CA THR A 249 39.35 4.17 -18.35
C THR A 249 39.09 5.66 -18.14
N VAL A 250 38.19 5.99 -17.22
CA VAL A 250 37.94 7.37 -16.82
C VAL A 250 38.97 7.76 -15.75
N ALA A 251 39.36 9.04 -15.73
CA ALA A 251 40.16 9.55 -14.62
C ALA A 251 39.43 9.28 -13.29
N PRO A 252 40.10 8.71 -12.27
CA PRO A 252 39.44 8.36 -11.02
C PRO A 252 38.83 9.61 -10.33
N PRO A 253 37.52 9.61 -9.97
CA PRO A 253 36.84 10.80 -9.46
C PRO A 253 37.34 11.18 -8.07
N THR A 254 37.79 12.41 -7.88
CA THR A 254 38.34 12.89 -6.60
C THR A 254 37.26 13.28 -5.60
N ARG A 255 36.04 13.57 -6.10
CA ARG A 255 34.85 13.86 -5.30
C ARG A 255 33.73 12.90 -5.65
N ILE A 256 33.24 12.16 -4.67
CA ILE A 256 32.18 11.15 -4.86
C ILE A 256 31.05 11.46 -3.87
N GLU A 257 29.81 11.44 -4.35
CA GLU A 257 28.67 11.32 -3.45
C GLU A 257 28.33 9.84 -3.27
N LEU A 258 28.29 9.41 -2.02
CA LEU A 258 27.81 8.10 -1.62
C LEU A 258 26.42 8.26 -1.01
N VAL A 259 25.40 7.80 -1.71
CA VAL A 259 24.04 7.72 -1.20
C VAL A 259 23.86 6.33 -0.62
N TRP A 260 23.68 6.24 0.69
CA TRP A 260 23.59 4.97 1.42
C TRP A 260 22.17 4.80 1.95
N ASP A 261 21.45 3.84 1.42
CA ASP A 261 20.14 3.50 1.93
C ASP A 261 20.27 2.79 3.27
N ALA A 262 19.68 3.37 4.30
CA ALA A 262 19.60 2.80 5.64
C ALA A 262 18.15 2.69 6.09
N SER A 263 17.19 2.62 5.15
CA SER A 263 15.77 2.38 5.44
C SER A 263 15.51 0.96 5.94
N TYR A 264 14.27 0.70 6.35
CA TYR A 264 13.83 -0.60 6.84
C TYR A 264 13.93 -1.73 5.80
N SER A 265 13.81 -1.43 4.51
CA SER A 265 13.91 -2.44 3.44
C SER A 265 15.29 -3.10 3.36
N MET A 266 16.31 -2.44 3.92
CA MET A 266 17.67 -2.96 4.03
C MET A 266 17.87 -3.91 5.22
N LEU A 267 16.85 -4.09 6.08
CA LEU A 267 16.95 -4.97 7.24
C LEU A 267 17.14 -6.43 6.80
N GLY A 268 18.21 -7.07 7.29
CA GLY A 268 18.53 -8.46 6.96
C GLY A 268 19.16 -8.66 5.58
N VAL A 269 19.40 -7.58 4.82
CA VAL A 269 20.19 -7.65 3.58
C VAL A 269 21.67 -7.79 3.94
N ASP A 270 22.31 -8.84 3.44
CA ASP A 270 23.77 -8.99 3.52
C ASP A 270 24.43 -8.09 2.45
N ARG A 271 25.14 -7.07 2.94
CA ARG A 271 25.77 -5.99 2.16
C ARG A 271 27.28 -6.15 2.01
N ASP A 272 27.83 -7.32 2.32
CA ASP A 272 29.29 -7.54 2.26
C ASP A 272 29.83 -7.29 0.84
N ALA A 273 29.10 -7.74 -0.19
CA ALA A 273 29.48 -7.51 -1.58
C ALA A 273 29.49 -6.02 -1.97
N GLU A 274 28.55 -5.24 -1.45
CA GLU A 274 28.45 -3.80 -1.68
C GLU A 274 29.62 -3.06 -1.02
N LEU A 275 29.91 -3.37 0.24
CA LEU A 275 31.03 -2.79 1.00
C LEU A 275 32.39 -3.16 0.40
N GLN A 276 32.54 -4.40 -0.06
CA GLN A 276 33.76 -4.85 -0.75
C GLN A 276 33.97 -4.12 -2.09
N LEU A 277 32.90 -3.93 -2.88
CA LEU A 277 32.95 -3.16 -4.11
C LEU A 277 33.35 -1.70 -3.84
N LEU A 278 32.73 -1.07 -2.84
CA LEU A 278 33.03 0.31 -2.43
C LEU A 278 34.49 0.44 -1.97
N SER A 279 34.96 -0.45 -1.11
CA SER A 279 36.35 -0.47 -0.63
C SER A 279 37.33 -0.62 -1.79
N ARG A 280 37.08 -1.55 -2.73
CA ARG A 280 37.92 -1.74 -3.92
C ARG A 280 37.93 -0.49 -4.81
N HIS A 281 36.81 0.22 -4.94
CA HIS A 281 36.69 1.42 -5.77
C HIS A 281 37.46 2.63 -5.21
N LEU A 282 37.37 2.86 -3.90
CA LEU A 282 37.98 4.00 -3.22
C LEU A 282 39.48 3.83 -2.91
N ARG A 283 39.98 2.58 -2.87
CA ARG A 283 41.35 2.27 -2.47
C ARG A 283 42.42 2.90 -3.38
N GLY A 284 43.54 3.31 -2.76
CA GLY A 284 44.78 3.67 -3.45
C GLY A 284 44.90 5.15 -3.85
N ARG A 285 43.98 6.02 -3.41
CA ARG A 285 44.00 7.46 -3.71
C ARG A 285 43.23 8.29 -2.68
N PRO A 286 43.54 9.59 -2.53
CA PRO A 286 42.70 10.50 -1.78
C PRO A 286 41.33 10.73 -2.46
N VAL A 287 40.25 10.72 -1.69
CA VAL A 287 38.88 10.97 -2.16
C VAL A 287 38.11 11.78 -1.10
N ASP A 288 37.41 12.82 -1.55
CA ASP A 288 36.41 13.53 -0.76
C ASP A 288 35.04 12.88 -1.00
N VAL A 289 34.42 12.38 0.06
CA VAL A 289 33.14 11.67 0.03
C VAL A 289 32.05 12.50 0.70
N THR A 290 31.02 12.85 -0.06
CA THR A 290 29.74 13.33 0.49
C THR A 290 28.90 12.09 0.79
N LEU A 291 28.73 11.72 2.05
CA LEU A 291 27.81 10.65 2.43
C LEU A 291 26.41 11.23 2.66
N SER A 292 25.43 10.76 1.88
CA SER A 292 23.99 11.02 2.02
C SER A 292 23.30 9.73 2.51
N VAL A 293 22.97 9.62 3.80
CA VAL A 293 22.24 8.47 4.36
C VAL A 293 20.73 8.68 4.16
N LEU A 294 20.06 7.75 3.49
CA LEU A 294 18.61 7.77 3.26
C LEU A 294 17.88 7.01 4.37
N ARG A 295 16.90 7.68 4.98
CA ARG A 295 15.90 7.11 5.88
C ARG A 295 14.58 7.86 5.68
N GLU A 296 13.80 8.10 6.73
CA GLU A 296 12.66 9.03 6.74
C GLU A 296 13.06 10.48 6.43
N THR A 297 14.36 10.77 6.51
CA THR A 297 15.01 12.02 6.12
C THR A 297 16.37 11.70 5.46
N VAL A 298 16.99 12.69 4.81
CA VAL A 298 18.34 12.56 4.26
C VAL A 298 19.36 13.23 5.18
N GLN A 299 20.29 12.45 5.73
CA GLN A 299 21.37 12.95 6.58
C GLN A 299 22.67 13.05 5.80
N ARG A 300 23.36 14.19 5.86
CA ARG A 300 24.59 14.43 5.10
C ARG A 300 25.82 14.67 5.97
N ARG A 301 26.92 13.98 5.63
CA ARG A 301 28.24 14.22 6.21
C ARG A 301 29.35 14.21 5.15
N GLN A 302 30.34 15.08 5.33
CA GLN A 302 31.53 15.12 4.49
C GLN A 302 32.65 14.31 5.14
N VAL A 303 33.29 13.43 4.38
CA VAL A 303 34.39 12.58 4.85
C VAL A 303 35.53 12.66 3.85
N ARG A 304 36.73 12.98 4.32
CA ARG A 304 37.94 12.96 3.51
C ARG A 304 38.74 11.72 3.81
N ILE A 305 39.01 10.90 2.80
CA ILE A 305 39.76 9.66 2.90
C ILE A 305 41.10 9.88 2.19
N THR A 306 42.21 9.74 2.91
CA THR A 306 43.57 9.95 2.39
C THR A 306 44.47 8.73 2.57
N THR A 307 44.18 7.88 3.56
CA THR A 307 44.96 6.68 3.88
C THR A 307 44.11 5.39 3.85
N PRO A 308 44.73 4.20 3.67
CA PRO A 308 44.02 2.93 3.77
C PRO A 308 43.32 2.71 5.12
N ALA A 309 43.93 3.16 6.23
CA ALA A 309 43.34 3.03 7.56
C ALA A 309 42.07 3.88 7.72
N GLU A 310 42.04 5.09 7.14
CA GLU A 310 40.84 5.93 7.09
C GLU A 310 39.74 5.29 6.25
N LEU A 311 40.09 4.64 5.13
CA LEU A 311 39.14 3.88 4.32
C LEU A 311 38.55 2.71 5.09
N ASP A 312 39.37 1.91 5.75
CA ASP A 312 38.91 0.74 6.51
C ASP A 312 38.01 1.17 7.68
N ARG A 313 38.35 2.29 8.36
CA ARG A 313 37.48 2.91 9.37
C ARG A 313 36.16 3.37 8.76
N PHE A 314 36.19 4.05 7.62
CA PHE A 314 34.98 4.53 6.94
C PHE A 314 34.03 3.38 6.57
N ILE A 315 34.57 2.30 5.98
CA ILE A 315 33.79 1.10 5.63
C ILE A 315 33.22 0.43 6.89
N THR A 316 34.01 0.35 7.97
CA THR A 316 33.57 -0.23 9.25
C THR A 316 32.45 0.59 9.90
N GLU A 317 32.53 1.92 9.88
CA GLU A 317 31.46 2.78 10.39
C GLU A 317 30.20 2.72 9.52
N LEU A 318 30.36 2.67 8.20
CA LEU A 318 29.23 2.53 7.28
C LEU A 318 28.47 1.21 7.49
N ALA A 319 29.19 0.11 7.77
CA ALA A 319 28.60 -1.19 8.07
C ALA A 319 27.78 -1.22 9.39
N LYS A 320 27.99 -0.25 10.29
CA LYS A 320 27.24 -0.13 11.55
C LYS A 320 25.94 0.67 11.42
N GLU A 321 25.70 1.31 10.27
CA GLU A 321 24.45 2.04 10.04
C GLU A 321 23.27 1.07 10.10
N GLN A 322 22.42 1.21 11.12
CA GLN A 322 21.32 0.27 11.35
C GLN A 322 20.14 0.57 10.42
N PRO A 323 19.65 -0.38 9.60
CA PRO A 323 18.46 -0.19 8.78
C PRO A 323 17.25 0.23 9.61
N ASP A 324 16.60 1.36 9.34
CA ASP A 324 15.40 1.87 10.03
C ASP A 324 14.85 3.13 9.32
N GLY A 325 13.54 3.33 9.37
CA GLY A 325 12.82 4.40 8.70
C GLY A 325 12.40 4.07 7.27
N ALA A 326 11.60 4.96 6.68
CA ALA A 326 11.24 4.94 5.26
C ALA A 326 12.44 5.26 4.35
N THR A 327 12.21 5.37 3.03
CA THR A 327 13.23 5.70 2.03
C THR A 327 12.92 7.05 1.38
N ALA A 328 13.56 8.11 1.89
CA ALA A 328 13.39 9.51 1.44
C ALA A 328 14.16 9.85 0.16
N LEU A 329 14.10 8.99 -0.86
CA LEU A 329 14.74 9.24 -2.15
C LEU A 329 14.19 10.52 -2.82
N VAL A 330 12.92 10.86 -2.54
CA VAL A 330 12.26 12.10 -3.01
C VAL A 330 12.90 13.38 -2.46
N ASP A 331 13.55 13.31 -1.30
CA ASP A 331 14.22 14.46 -0.66
C ASP A 331 15.71 14.53 -1.01
N TRP A 332 16.25 13.48 -1.62
CA TRP A 332 17.64 13.48 -2.06
C TRP A 332 17.87 14.48 -3.19
N ARG A 333 18.92 15.29 -3.06
CA ARG A 333 19.40 16.23 -4.08
C ARG A 333 20.89 16.07 -4.30
N ALA A 334 21.29 15.64 -5.49
CA ALA A 334 22.69 15.38 -5.80
C ALA A 334 23.65 16.53 -5.43
N ASP A 335 24.81 16.19 -4.87
CA ASP A 335 25.89 17.14 -4.60
C ASP A 335 26.42 17.70 -5.94
N PRO A 336 26.30 19.01 -6.17
CA PRO A 336 26.73 19.62 -7.44
C PRO A 336 28.25 19.57 -7.66
N ARG A 337 29.04 19.22 -6.64
CA ARG A 337 30.51 19.08 -6.71
C ARG A 337 30.97 17.65 -6.96
N ALA A 338 30.08 16.66 -6.84
CA ALA A 338 30.42 15.27 -7.09
C ALA A 338 30.83 15.08 -8.55
N GLU A 339 31.81 14.21 -8.80
CA GLU A 339 32.23 13.79 -10.15
C GLU A 339 31.61 12.45 -10.53
N GLN A 340 31.14 11.70 -9.51
CA GLN A 340 30.44 10.43 -9.62
C GLN A 340 29.50 10.27 -8.42
N ILE A 341 28.33 9.67 -8.63
CA ILE A 341 27.35 9.39 -7.57
C ILE A 341 27.13 7.89 -7.50
N LEU A 342 27.25 7.32 -6.30
CA LEU A 342 27.01 5.91 -6.03
C LEU A 342 25.81 5.80 -5.09
N VAL A 343 24.71 5.24 -5.59
CA VAL A 343 23.46 5.04 -4.85
C VAL A 343 23.37 3.58 -4.46
N PHE A 344 23.64 3.27 -3.19
CA PHE A 344 23.51 1.94 -2.61
C PHE A 344 22.11 1.78 -2.00
N SER A 345 21.16 1.41 -2.85
CA SER A 345 19.72 1.27 -2.54
C SER A 345 19.10 0.25 -3.49
N ASP A 346 18.07 -0.46 -3.05
CA ASP A 346 17.25 -1.34 -3.91
C ASP A 346 16.33 -0.55 -4.87
N GLY A 347 16.32 0.78 -4.76
CA GLY A 347 15.58 1.68 -5.63
C GLY A 347 14.15 1.98 -5.16
N LEU A 348 13.69 1.43 -4.03
CA LEU A 348 12.36 1.74 -3.52
C LEU A 348 12.29 3.19 -3.01
N ALA A 349 11.26 3.92 -3.43
CA ALA A 349 10.90 5.22 -2.86
C ALA A 349 9.54 5.09 -2.19
N THR A 350 9.51 5.19 -0.85
CA THR A 350 8.30 4.94 -0.06
C THR A 350 7.60 6.22 0.38
N LEU A 351 8.35 7.31 0.55
CA LEU A 351 7.78 8.63 0.82
C LEU A 351 7.07 9.22 -0.42
N PRO A 352 5.94 9.92 -0.24
CA PRO A 352 5.24 10.58 -1.34
C PRO A 352 6.09 11.67 -2.01
N GLY A 353 6.08 11.72 -3.34
CA GLY A 353 6.77 12.75 -4.10
C GLY A 353 7.42 12.22 -5.38
N ALA A 354 7.92 13.14 -6.21
CA ALA A 354 8.69 12.79 -7.40
C ALA A 354 10.19 12.84 -7.07
N VAL A 355 10.94 11.87 -7.57
CA VAL A 355 12.41 11.85 -7.47
C VAL A 355 13.00 12.66 -8.61
N GLU A 356 13.89 13.59 -8.28
CA GLU A 356 14.63 14.38 -9.26
C GLU A 356 16.01 13.75 -9.51
N PRO A 357 16.22 13.05 -10.65
CA PRO A 357 17.50 12.42 -10.93
C PRO A 357 18.59 13.46 -11.23
N ALA A 358 19.83 13.16 -10.81
CA ALA A 358 20.97 13.99 -11.16
C ALA A 358 21.16 14.03 -12.69
N ALA A 359 21.36 15.23 -13.26
CA ALA A 359 21.38 15.39 -14.72
C ALA A 359 22.79 15.48 -15.34
N ARG A 360 23.83 15.75 -14.54
CA ARG A 360 25.15 16.17 -15.05
C ARG A 360 26.28 15.18 -14.81
N VAL A 361 26.11 14.25 -13.87
CA VAL A 361 27.16 13.34 -13.43
C VAL A 361 26.63 11.92 -13.42
N PRO A 362 27.46 10.91 -13.76
CA PRO A 362 27.00 9.54 -13.85
C PRO A 362 26.58 9.04 -12.47
N VAL A 363 25.33 8.58 -12.38
CA VAL A 363 24.74 7.96 -11.19
C VAL A 363 24.76 6.45 -11.37
N PHE A 364 25.33 5.72 -10.43
CA PHE A 364 25.32 4.26 -10.40
C PHE A 364 24.38 3.81 -9.29
N VAL A 365 23.40 2.97 -9.61
CA VAL A 365 22.54 2.33 -8.61
C VAL A 365 23.11 0.95 -8.33
N ILE A 366 23.40 0.65 -7.07
CA ILE A 366 24.12 -0.54 -6.63
C ILE A 366 23.29 -1.22 -5.56
N ALA A 367 22.95 -2.49 -5.76
CA ALA A 367 22.24 -3.27 -4.77
C ALA A 367 22.58 -4.74 -4.95
N ARG A 368 22.44 -5.52 -3.87
CA ARG A 368 22.38 -6.98 -4.00
C ARG A 368 21.23 -7.44 -4.90
N HIS A 369 20.09 -6.77 -4.83
CA HIS A 369 18.92 -7.01 -5.68
C HIS A 369 18.20 -5.68 -5.89
N VAL A 370 17.95 -5.29 -7.14
CA VAL A 370 17.20 -4.06 -7.44
C VAL A 370 15.70 -4.34 -7.38
N ALA A 371 15.06 -3.84 -6.34
CA ALA A 371 13.62 -4.01 -6.09
C ALA A 371 12.78 -3.10 -6.99
N ASP A 372 13.24 -1.91 -7.36
CA ASP A 372 12.54 -1.02 -8.31
C ASP A 372 13.42 -0.70 -9.53
N PRO A 373 13.35 -1.51 -10.59
CA PRO A 373 14.14 -1.29 -11.80
C PRO A 373 13.74 0.00 -12.56
N ALA A 374 12.50 0.47 -12.42
CA ALA A 374 12.03 1.70 -13.05
C ALA A 374 12.68 2.92 -12.40
N MET A 375 12.70 2.96 -11.06
CA MET A 375 13.41 4.00 -10.32
C MET A 375 14.92 3.95 -10.59
N ALA A 376 15.52 2.75 -10.61
CA ALA A 376 16.94 2.60 -10.94
C ALA A 376 17.27 3.11 -12.34
N ARG A 377 16.41 2.86 -13.35
CA ARG A 377 16.55 3.42 -14.69
C ARG A 377 16.47 4.95 -14.69
N LEU A 378 15.49 5.53 -13.98
CA LEU A 378 15.34 6.98 -13.86
C LEU A 378 16.60 7.64 -13.29
N LEU A 379 17.16 7.08 -12.21
CA LEU A 379 18.35 7.59 -11.54
C LEU A 379 19.59 7.56 -12.43
N THR A 380 19.74 6.52 -13.26
CA THR A 380 20.96 6.29 -14.07
C THR A 380 20.97 7.02 -15.42
N ARG A 381 19.92 7.80 -15.74
CA ARG A 381 19.77 8.52 -17.02
C ARG A 381 20.92 9.45 -17.40
N SER A 382 21.70 9.92 -16.44
CA SER A 382 22.88 10.77 -16.65
C SER A 382 24.12 10.01 -17.17
N GLY A 383 24.02 8.70 -17.38
CA GLY A 383 25.06 7.89 -18.00
C GLY A 383 25.85 7.00 -17.05
N GLY A 384 25.37 6.78 -15.83
CA GLY A 384 25.83 5.65 -15.03
C GLY A 384 25.03 4.39 -15.35
N GLN A 385 25.14 3.37 -14.49
CA GLN A 385 24.63 2.02 -14.74
C GLN A 385 23.94 1.45 -13.50
N VAL A 386 22.98 0.55 -13.72
CA VAL A 386 22.40 -0.28 -12.66
C VAL A 386 23.30 -1.50 -12.45
N LEU A 387 23.85 -1.63 -11.25
CA LEU A 387 24.77 -2.68 -10.84
C LEU A 387 24.07 -3.61 -9.83
N ASP A 388 23.22 -4.49 -10.36
CA ASP A 388 22.61 -5.58 -9.58
C ASP A 388 23.63 -6.69 -9.32
N LEU A 389 24.09 -6.81 -8.07
CA LEU A 389 25.15 -7.73 -7.67
C LEU A 389 24.69 -9.19 -7.55
N ALA A 390 23.37 -9.48 -7.63
CA ALA A 390 22.89 -10.85 -7.79
C ALA A 390 23.05 -11.36 -9.24
N MET A 391 23.17 -10.45 -10.21
CA MET A 391 23.33 -10.77 -11.63
C MET A 391 24.73 -10.47 -12.19
N LEU A 392 25.45 -9.52 -11.59
CA LEU A 392 26.77 -9.09 -12.03
C LEU A 392 27.88 -9.60 -11.11
N SER A 393 29.01 -10.01 -11.70
CA SER A 393 30.20 -10.32 -10.90
C SER A 393 30.82 -9.06 -10.30
N PRO A 394 31.47 -9.14 -9.12
CA PRO A 394 32.16 -8.01 -8.50
C PRO A 394 33.19 -7.33 -9.43
N GLU A 395 33.86 -8.11 -10.28
CA GLU A 395 34.84 -7.61 -11.25
C GLU A 395 34.17 -6.77 -12.34
N ARG A 396 33.04 -7.22 -12.89
CA ARG A 396 32.27 -6.48 -13.90
C ARG A 396 31.68 -5.21 -13.30
N ALA A 397 31.19 -5.28 -12.06
CA ALA A 397 30.69 -4.11 -11.33
C ALA A 397 31.80 -3.07 -11.10
N LEU A 398 32.98 -3.49 -10.63
CA LEU A 398 34.12 -2.59 -10.43
C LEU A 398 34.62 -1.98 -11.73
N GLN A 399 34.65 -2.77 -12.81
CA GLN A 399 34.98 -2.26 -14.14
C GLN A 399 33.97 -1.19 -14.58
N ALA A 400 32.68 -1.41 -14.34
CA ALA A 400 31.64 -0.46 -14.71
C ALA A 400 31.75 0.90 -13.98
N LEU A 401 32.24 0.90 -12.73
CA LEU A 401 32.50 2.13 -11.99
C LEU A 401 33.72 2.93 -12.49
N ARG A 402 34.58 2.33 -13.31
CA ARG A 402 35.90 2.87 -13.70
C ARG A 402 36.06 3.18 -15.19
N THR A 403 35.10 2.78 -16.01
CA THR A 403 35.17 2.93 -17.47
C THR A 403 33.97 3.68 -18.02
N MET A 404 34.15 4.31 -19.18
CA MET A 404 33.00 4.80 -19.95
C MET A 404 32.15 3.61 -20.42
N PRO A 405 30.81 3.77 -20.48
CA PRO A 405 29.92 2.73 -21.00
C PRO A 405 30.25 2.40 -22.46
N LEU A 406 30.25 1.12 -22.81
CA LEU A 406 30.44 0.66 -24.20
C LEU A 406 29.34 1.19 -25.11
N LEU A 407 28.09 1.07 -24.67
CA LEU A 407 26.92 1.58 -25.37
C LEU A 407 26.17 2.51 -24.44
N GLN A 408 25.72 3.65 -24.97
CA GLN A 408 24.89 4.60 -24.25
C GLN A 408 23.76 5.14 -25.14
N ALA A 409 22.53 5.05 -24.67
CA ALA A 409 21.36 5.66 -25.27
C ALA A 409 20.92 6.88 -24.46
N ARG A 410 20.79 8.03 -25.14
CA ARG A 410 20.24 9.26 -24.57
C ARG A 410 19.07 9.73 -25.45
N PRO A 411 17.90 9.10 -25.34
CA PRO A 411 16.71 9.55 -26.06
C PRO A 411 16.44 11.04 -25.77
N GLY A 412 16.29 11.83 -26.83
CA GLY A 412 15.92 13.24 -26.74
C GLY A 412 14.41 13.44 -26.89
N PRO A 413 13.93 14.70 -26.92
CA PRO A 413 12.51 14.99 -27.15
C PRO A 413 11.94 14.44 -28.48
N LEU A 414 12.79 14.22 -29.49
CA LEU A 414 12.40 13.62 -30.78
C LEU A 414 12.38 12.09 -30.74
N ASP A 415 12.87 11.48 -29.68
CA ASP A 415 12.93 10.03 -29.47
C ASP A 415 11.89 9.62 -28.41
N SER A 416 10.79 10.37 -28.25
CA SER A 416 9.78 10.16 -27.18
C SER A 416 9.08 8.81 -27.25
N ASP A 417 9.06 8.21 -28.44
CA ASP A 417 8.45 6.90 -28.69
C ASP A 417 9.41 5.75 -28.31
N TRP A 418 10.67 6.05 -27.96
CA TRP A 418 11.67 5.09 -27.53
C TRP A 418 11.76 4.97 -26.00
N HIS A 419 11.52 3.76 -25.51
CA HIS A 419 11.66 3.36 -24.11
C HIS A 419 12.84 2.40 -23.97
N VAL A 420 13.82 2.71 -23.13
CA VAL A 420 15.07 1.92 -23.00
C VAL A 420 15.03 1.06 -21.73
N GLU A 421 15.62 -0.14 -21.77
CA GLU A 421 15.77 -0.97 -20.56
C GLU A 421 16.80 -0.36 -19.60
N GLN A 422 17.92 0.09 -20.16
CA GLN A 422 19.04 0.73 -19.47
C GLN A 422 19.64 1.81 -20.37
N HIS A 423 20.06 2.93 -19.79
CA HIS A 423 20.66 4.04 -20.54
C HIS A 423 22.11 3.78 -20.95
N ALA A 424 22.82 2.88 -20.28
CA ALA A 424 24.23 2.58 -20.53
C ALA A 424 24.57 1.14 -20.14
N VAL A 425 25.47 0.50 -20.88
CA VAL A 425 25.95 -0.87 -20.61
C VAL A 425 27.44 -1.02 -20.94
N ASN A 426 28.16 -1.82 -20.15
CA ASN A 426 29.57 -2.22 -20.39
C ASN A 426 29.75 -3.68 -20.85
N GLY A 427 28.66 -4.44 -20.92
CA GLY A 427 28.63 -5.79 -21.44
C GLY A 427 27.20 -6.22 -21.70
N GLY A 428 27.02 -7.35 -22.38
CA GLY A 428 25.69 -7.80 -22.77
C GLY A 428 25.12 -7.02 -23.95
N ALA A 429 23.98 -6.36 -23.77
CA ALA A 429 23.33 -5.58 -24.84
C ALA A 429 22.53 -4.39 -24.28
N LEU A 430 22.38 -3.35 -25.10
CA LEU A 430 21.44 -2.27 -24.86
C LEU A 430 20.11 -2.63 -25.54
N ARG A 431 19.00 -2.55 -24.80
CA ARG A 431 17.66 -2.85 -25.32
C ARG A 431 16.75 -1.64 -25.27
N ALA A 432 15.88 -1.54 -26.26
CA ALA A 432 14.90 -0.48 -26.37
C ALA A 432 13.65 -0.94 -27.11
N CYS A 433 12.55 -0.24 -26.87
CA CYS A 433 11.26 -0.43 -27.52
C CYS A 433 10.77 0.87 -28.13
N HIS A 434 10.36 0.81 -29.39
CA HIS A 434 9.70 1.91 -30.08
C HIS A 434 8.21 1.64 -30.17
N VAL A 435 7.37 2.55 -29.68
CA VAL A 435 5.90 2.44 -29.71
C VAL A 435 5.33 3.47 -30.69
N ALA A 436 4.81 3.02 -31.83
CA ALA A 436 4.29 3.88 -32.89
C ALA A 436 2.78 3.71 -33.06
N THR A 437 2.00 4.80 -32.98
CA THR A 437 0.54 4.79 -33.20
C THR A 437 0.14 4.55 -34.65
N HIS A 438 1.09 4.62 -35.57
CA HIS A 438 0.91 4.37 -36.99
C HIS A 438 2.05 3.50 -37.53
N PRO A 439 1.88 2.85 -38.69
CA PRO A 439 2.94 2.07 -39.29
C PRO A 439 4.22 2.87 -39.56
N VAL A 440 5.35 2.40 -39.01
CA VAL A 440 6.68 2.99 -39.23
C VAL A 440 7.63 1.93 -39.75
N ALA A 441 8.26 2.21 -40.89
CA ALA A 441 9.27 1.34 -41.45
C ALA A 441 10.61 1.53 -40.72
N ALA A 442 11.03 0.51 -39.98
CA ALA A 442 12.36 0.40 -39.36
C ALA A 442 12.78 1.63 -38.52
N PRO A 443 12.08 1.92 -37.41
CA PRO A 443 12.42 3.04 -36.55
C PRO A 443 13.88 2.96 -36.09
N GLY A 444 14.56 4.11 -36.07
CA GLY A 444 15.98 4.23 -35.73
C GLY A 444 16.21 4.81 -34.33
N LEU A 445 17.19 4.27 -33.61
CA LEU A 445 17.68 4.79 -32.33
C LEU A 445 19.17 5.14 -32.43
N ARG A 446 19.52 6.35 -31.98
CA ARG A 446 20.91 6.81 -31.91
C ARG A 446 21.57 6.32 -30.61
N ILE A 447 22.61 5.51 -30.76
CA ILE A 447 23.39 4.96 -29.65
C ILE A 447 24.83 5.43 -29.77
N ALA A 448 25.38 5.94 -28.68
CA ALA A 448 26.79 6.29 -28.57
C ALA A 448 27.61 5.05 -28.23
N HIS A 449 28.63 4.77 -29.05
CA HIS A 449 29.58 3.67 -28.88
C HIS A 449 30.90 4.23 -28.34
N ALA A 450 31.44 3.63 -27.29
CA ALA A 450 32.80 3.95 -26.84
C ALA A 450 33.81 3.69 -27.97
N ALA A 451 34.66 4.67 -28.25
CA ALA A 451 35.75 4.53 -29.22
C ALA A 451 37.01 5.28 -28.76
N PRO A 452 38.20 4.91 -29.28
CA PRO A 452 39.42 5.67 -29.04
C PRO A 452 39.23 7.13 -29.48
N GLY A 453 39.46 8.08 -28.57
CA GLY A 453 39.29 9.51 -28.82
C GLY A 453 37.89 10.08 -28.55
N GLY A 454 36.95 9.28 -28.03
CA GLY A 454 35.61 9.73 -27.63
C GLY A 454 34.48 8.87 -28.20
N ALA A 455 33.27 9.05 -27.69
CA ALA A 455 32.12 8.25 -28.13
C ALA A 455 31.70 8.60 -29.57
N ARG A 456 31.38 7.57 -30.37
CA ARG A 456 30.86 7.71 -31.74
C ARG A 456 29.38 7.33 -31.77
N VAL A 457 28.52 8.22 -32.24
CA VAL A 457 27.08 7.95 -32.36
C VAL A 457 26.81 7.16 -33.64
N ARG A 458 26.03 6.08 -33.53
CA ARG A 458 25.53 5.27 -34.65
C ARG A 458 24.02 5.17 -34.57
N ASN A 459 23.36 5.10 -35.72
CA ASN A 459 21.93 4.86 -35.81
C ASN A 459 21.69 3.36 -36.00
N HIS A 460 20.87 2.77 -35.15
CA HIS A 460 20.47 1.36 -35.20
C HIS A 460 18.98 1.27 -35.50
N SER A 461 18.58 0.41 -36.43
CA SER A 461 17.19 0.33 -36.89
C SER A 461 16.56 -1.03 -36.55
N ALA A 462 15.32 -1.01 -36.08
CA ALA A 462 14.54 -2.23 -35.84
C ALA A 462 13.93 -2.76 -37.14
N THR A 463 14.71 -3.49 -37.96
CA THR A 463 14.41 -3.80 -39.38
C THR A 463 13.73 -5.16 -39.65
N THR A 464 13.40 -5.96 -38.65
CA THR A 464 13.05 -7.40 -38.87
C THR A 464 11.56 -7.73 -38.81
N GLU A 465 11.20 -8.88 -39.40
CA GLU A 465 9.86 -9.49 -39.39
C GLU A 465 9.65 -10.53 -38.29
N ARG A 466 10.64 -10.79 -37.40
CA ARG A 466 10.43 -11.74 -36.29
C ARG A 466 9.34 -11.23 -35.35
N ARG A 467 8.24 -11.96 -35.26
CA ARG A 467 7.11 -11.65 -34.38
C ARG A 467 7.23 -12.38 -33.06
N SER A 468 6.99 -11.67 -31.96
CA SER A 468 6.86 -12.28 -30.64
C SER A 468 5.87 -11.48 -29.79
N PRO A 469 4.83 -12.10 -29.21
CA PRO A 469 3.89 -11.40 -28.33
C PRO A 469 4.57 -10.91 -27.05
N LEU A 470 5.62 -11.59 -26.59
CA LEU A 470 6.41 -11.17 -25.43
C LEU A 470 7.19 -9.87 -25.69
N ALA A 471 7.54 -9.57 -26.96
CA ALA A 471 8.15 -8.29 -27.31
C ALA A 471 7.16 -7.13 -27.04
N ALA A 472 5.88 -7.29 -27.40
CA ALA A 472 4.86 -6.29 -27.11
C ALA A 472 4.68 -6.07 -25.60
N PHE A 473 4.62 -7.15 -24.82
CA PHE A 473 4.50 -7.07 -23.37
C PHE A 473 5.65 -6.28 -22.74
N TRP A 474 6.91 -6.55 -23.15
CA TRP A 474 8.07 -5.81 -22.64
C TRP A 474 8.08 -4.35 -23.09
N CYS A 475 7.66 -4.05 -24.32
CA CYS A 475 7.53 -2.67 -24.78
C CYS A 475 6.47 -1.89 -24.01
N ALA A 476 5.29 -2.49 -23.79
CA ALA A 476 4.25 -1.90 -22.96
C ALA A 476 4.72 -1.72 -21.50
N THR A 477 5.48 -2.68 -20.96
CA THR A 477 6.04 -2.60 -19.61
C THR A 477 6.99 -1.41 -19.48
N TRP A 478 7.97 -1.25 -20.38
CA TRP A 478 8.92 -0.13 -20.29
C TRP A 478 8.26 1.22 -20.52
N GLN A 479 7.27 1.28 -21.42
CA GLN A 479 6.43 2.48 -21.57
C GLN A 479 5.67 2.79 -20.27
N ALA A 480 5.07 1.80 -19.61
CA ALA A 480 4.38 1.98 -18.34
C ALA A 480 5.33 2.50 -17.25
N GLU A 481 6.49 1.87 -17.10
CA GLU A 481 7.50 2.27 -16.11
C GLU A 481 8.03 3.69 -16.35
N ASP A 482 8.22 4.12 -17.60
CA ASP A 482 8.62 5.49 -17.92
C ASP A 482 7.51 6.51 -17.59
N LEU A 483 6.25 6.14 -17.80
CA LEU A 483 5.09 6.96 -17.41
C LEU A 483 4.91 7.03 -15.89
N GLU A 484 5.21 5.95 -15.16
CA GLU A 484 5.17 5.86 -13.69
C GLU A 484 6.18 6.79 -13.01
N ALA A 485 7.22 7.27 -13.71
CA ALA A 485 8.14 8.28 -13.18
C ALA A 485 7.46 9.65 -12.93
N GLN A 486 6.30 9.92 -13.54
CA GLN A 486 5.48 11.11 -13.32
C GLN A 486 4.00 10.74 -13.18
N PRO A 487 3.63 10.00 -12.12
CA PRO A 487 2.36 9.28 -12.08
C PRO A 487 1.15 10.24 -12.10
N GLY A 488 1.23 11.37 -11.39
CA GLY A 488 0.14 12.36 -11.32
C GLY A 488 -0.29 12.96 -12.66
N ARG A 489 0.56 12.94 -13.71
CA ARG A 489 0.22 13.45 -15.05
C ARG A 489 -0.25 12.36 -16.02
N ASN A 490 0.09 11.09 -15.74
CA ASN A 490 0.00 10.01 -16.72
C ASN A 490 -1.03 8.93 -16.35
N ARG A 491 -1.86 9.14 -15.31
CA ARG A 491 -2.79 8.11 -14.78
C ARG A 491 -3.67 7.45 -15.84
N ALA A 492 -4.36 8.26 -16.65
CA ALA A 492 -5.24 7.73 -17.70
C ALA A 492 -4.48 6.95 -18.78
N ALA A 493 -3.28 7.40 -19.14
CA ALA A 493 -2.43 6.70 -20.10
C ALA A 493 -1.92 5.37 -19.52
N LEU A 494 -1.53 5.34 -18.24
CA LEU A 494 -1.13 4.12 -17.52
C LEU A 494 -2.26 3.10 -17.44
N ALA A 495 -3.47 3.53 -17.07
CA ALA A 495 -4.64 2.66 -17.02
C ALA A 495 -4.95 2.06 -18.40
N ALA A 496 -5.01 2.89 -19.45
CA ALA A 496 -5.29 2.43 -20.81
C ALA A 496 -4.21 1.47 -21.34
N LEU A 497 -2.93 1.73 -21.04
CA LEU A 497 -1.81 0.89 -21.43
C LEU A 497 -1.89 -0.48 -20.73
N GLY A 498 -2.16 -0.49 -19.42
CA GLY A 498 -2.29 -1.72 -18.64
C GLY A 498 -3.48 -2.56 -19.08
N GLU A 499 -4.66 -1.95 -19.26
CA GLU A 499 -5.88 -2.60 -19.76
C GLU A 499 -5.68 -3.22 -21.15
N ARG A 500 -4.93 -2.55 -22.03
CA ARG A 500 -4.70 -3.03 -23.39
C ARG A 500 -3.72 -4.20 -23.48
N PHE A 501 -2.64 -4.17 -22.69
CA PHE A 501 -1.52 -5.12 -22.83
C PHE A 501 -1.38 -6.12 -21.68
N GLY A 502 -2.28 -6.09 -20.69
CA GLY A 502 -2.19 -6.97 -19.53
C GLY A 502 -1.05 -6.61 -18.57
N VAL A 503 -0.60 -5.35 -18.57
CA VAL A 503 0.53 -4.91 -17.74
C VAL A 503 0.00 -4.37 -16.41
N ALA A 504 0.20 -5.15 -15.33
CA ALA A 504 -0.06 -4.69 -13.97
C ALA A 504 0.90 -3.54 -13.60
N ASN A 505 0.32 -2.39 -13.25
CA ASN A 505 1.04 -1.15 -12.97
C ASN A 505 0.34 -0.36 -11.85
N ARG A 506 0.79 0.86 -11.55
CA ARG A 506 0.17 1.68 -10.48
C ARG A 506 -1.33 1.96 -10.66
N GLU A 507 -1.83 1.96 -11.89
CA GLU A 507 -3.22 2.27 -12.26
C GLU A 507 -3.99 1.07 -12.85
N THR A 508 -3.38 -0.12 -12.91
CA THR A 508 -4.03 -1.34 -13.46
C THR A 508 -3.73 -2.55 -12.61
N SER A 509 -4.79 -3.28 -12.25
CA SER A 509 -4.74 -4.54 -11.52
C SER A 509 -5.24 -5.68 -12.40
N LEU A 510 -4.92 -6.92 -12.04
CA LEU A 510 -5.40 -8.11 -12.73
C LEU A 510 -6.48 -8.79 -11.87
N LEU A 511 -7.70 -8.92 -12.38
CA LEU A 511 -8.88 -9.38 -11.64
C LEU A 511 -9.42 -10.69 -12.20
N VAL A 512 -9.79 -11.62 -11.34
CA VAL A 512 -10.64 -12.78 -11.68
C VAL A 512 -11.94 -12.69 -10.89
N LEU A 513 -13.07 -12.76 -11.59
CA LEU A 513 -14.40 -12.91 -11.00
C LEU A 513 -14.94 -14.31 -11.32
N GLU A 514 -15.73 -14.86 -10.40
CA GLU A 514 -16.24 -16.23 -10.51
C GLU A 514 -17.48 -16.32 -11.41
N SER A 515 -18.39 -15.35 -11.33
CA SER A 515 -19.65 -15.38 -12.06
C SER A 515 -19.67 -14.44 -13.27
N ASP A 516 -20.32 -14.87 -14.36
CA ASP A 516 -20.58 -14.02 -15.53
C ASP A 516 -21.44 -12.80 -15.16
N ASP A 517 -22.33 -12.95 -14.17
CA ASP A 517 -23.18 -11.87 -13.68
C ASP A 517 -22.38 -10.77 -12.98
N ASP A 518 -21.27 -11.10 -12.30
CA ASP A 518 -20.37 -10.09 -11.73
C ASP A 518 -19.62 -9.35 -12.84
N TYR A 519 -19.15 -10.05 -13.87
CA TYR A 519 -18.55 -9.41 -15.06
C TYR A 519 -19.54 -8.43 -15.72
N VAL A 520 -20.81 -8.82 -15.85
CA VAL A 520 -21.91 -7.98 -16.34
C VAL A 520 -22.12 -6.79 -15.41
N ARG A 521 -22.34 -7.03 -14.11
CA ARG A 521 -22.56 -6.01 -13.07
C ARG A 521 -21.51 -4.90 -13.10
N PHE A 522 -20.22 -5.28 -13.10
CA PHE A 522 -19.10 -4.32 -13.09
C PHE A 522 -18.71 -3.84 -14.50
N GLY A 523 -19.34 -4.37 -15.56
CA GLY A 523 -19.01 -4.05 -16.94
C GLY A 523 -17.55 -4.37 -17.25
N ILE A 524 -17.05 -5.52 -16.81
CA ILE A 524 -15.70 -6.02 -17.03
C ILE A 524 -15.81 -7.13 -18.08
N LEU A 525 -14.93 -7.14 -19.08
CA LEU A 525 -15.00 -8.13 -20.15
C LEU A 525 -14.11 -9.34 -19.80
N PRO A 526 -14.64 -10.56 -19.62
CA PRO A 526 -13.83 -11.72 -19.35
C PRO A 526 -13.03 -12.17 -20.59
N PRO A 527 -11.90 -12.89 -20.42
CA PRO A 527 -11.03 -13.27 -21.53
C PRO A 527 -11.71 -14.21 -22.53
N GLN A 528 -12.58 -15.09 -22.03
CA GLN A 528 -13.28 -16.12 -22.79
C GLN A 528 -14.77 -15.81 -22.97
N ALA A 529 -15.15 -14.52 -23.02
CA ALA A 529 -16.54 -14.12 -23.19
C ALA A 529 -17.11 -14.64 -24.52
N ASP A 530 -18.25 -15.34 -24.47
CA ASP A 530 -19.04 -15.60 -25.67
C ASP A 530 -19.65 -14.29 -26.22
N ALA A 531 -20.20 -14.35 -27.43
CA ALA A 531 -20.77 -13.17 -28.08
C ALA A 531 -21.94 -12.57 -27.28
N ALA A 532 -22.77 -13.42 -26.65
CA ALA A 532 -23.96 -12.98 -25.93
C ALA A 532 -23.61 -12.25 -24.62
N LEU A 533 -22.66 -12.78 -23.84
CA LEU A 533 -22.11 -12.16 -22.65
C LEU A 533 -21.41 -10.84 -22.99
N ARG A 534 -20.60 -10.84 -24.05
CA ARG A 534 -19.95 -9.61 -24.55
C ARG A 534 -20.97 -8.54 -24.90
N ASP A 535 -22.02 -8.89 -25.65
CA ASP A 535 -23.06 -7.95 -26.03
C ASP A 535 -23.84 -7.43 -24.81
N ARG A 536 -24.13 -8.28 -23.82
CA ARG A 536 -24.74 -7.86 -22.55
C ARG A 536 -23.87 -6.83 -21.82
N ILE A 537 -22.57 -7.11 -21.68
CA ILE A 537 -21.60 -6.21 -21.03
C ILE A 537 -21.50 -4.88 -21.78
N LEU A 538 -21.40 -4.92 -23.11
CA LEU A 538 -21.29 -3.70 -23.94
C LEU A 538 -22.56 -2.85 -23.87
N ARG A 539 -23.75 -3.46 -23.89
CA ARG A 539 -25.03 -2.75 -23.65
C ARG A 539 -25.03 -2.08 -22.28
N GLN A 540 -24.63 -2.81 -21.24
CA GLN A 540 -24.58 -2.28 -19.87
C GLN A 540 -23.56 -1.13 -19.71
N ARG A 541 -22.43 -1.19 -20.43
CA ARG A 541 -21.46 -0.08 -20.52
C ARG A 541 -22.07 1.14 -21.19
N GLY A 542 -22.82 0.95 -22.27
CA GLY A 542 -23.55 2.03 -22.95
C GLY A 542 -24.58 2.73 -22.04
N GLU A 543 -25.27 1.97 -21.19
CA GLU A 543 -26.24 2.50 -20.22
C GLU A 543 -25.58 3.12 -18.96
N ALA A 544 -24.27 2.95 -18.78
CA ALA A 544 -23.57 3.41 -17.60
C ALA A 544 -23.53 4.94 -17.48
N GLU A 545 -23.45 5.68 -18.59
CA GLU A 545 -23.46 7.14 -18.58
C GLU A 545 -24.80 7.69 -18.08
N THR A 546 -25.91 7.13 -18.55
CA THR A 546 -27.25 7.53 -18.09
C THR A 546 -27.44 7.22 -16.61
N ARG A 547 -27.03 6.02 -16.15
CA ARG A 547 -27.06 5.66 -14.73
C ARG A 547 -26.19 6.57 -13.88
N ARG A 548 -25.00 6.95 -14.37
CA ARG A 548 -24.13 7.91 -13.70
C ARG A 548 -24.84 9.26 -13.58
N ALA A 549 -25.34 9.82 -14.68
CA ALA A 549 -26.06 11.09 -14.64
C ALA A 549 -27.26 11.06 -13.66
N ALA A 550 -28.01 9.96 -13.65
CA ALA A 550 -29.11 9.74 -12.70
C ALA A 550 -28.63 9.68 -11.25
N ALA A 551 -27.55 8.93 -10.96
CA ALA A 551 -26.98 8.84 -9.61
C ALA A 551 -26.47 10.20 -9.09
N TRP A 552 -25.86 11.01 -9.95
CA TRP A 552 -25.44 12.38 -9.59
C TRP A 552 -26.65 13.30 -9.34
N ALA A 553 -27.75 13.16 -10.09
CA ALA A 553 -28.99 13.89 -9.84
C ALA A 553 -29.64 13.47 -8.50
N GLU A 554 -29.76 12.16 -8.28
CA GLU A 554 -30.30 11.59 -7.05
C GLU A 554 -29.49 12.00 -5.82
N ASN A 555 -28.16 11.97 -5.91
CA ASN A 555 -27.27 12.43 -4.84
C ASN A 555 -27.54 13.91 -4.50
N ARG A 556 -27.59 14.81 -5.51
CA ARG A 556 -27.90 16.23 -5.27
C ARG A 556 -29.24 16.41 -4.56
N ASP A 557 -30.26 15.64 -4.93
CA ASP A 557 -31.55 15.71 -4.27
C ASP A 557 -31.52 15.13 -2.85
N ALA A 558 -30.76 14.06 -2.60
CA ALA A 558 -30.53 13.51 -1.28
C ALA A 558 -29.81 14.50 -0.36
N ILE A 559 -28.77 15.19 -0.85
CA ILE A 559 -28.06 16.24 -0.13
C ILE A 559 -28.99 17.40 0.21
N ARG A 560 -29.82 17.86 -0.73
CA ARG A 560 -30.82 18.92 -0.46
C ARG A 560 -31.82 18.49 0.62
N ARG A 561 -32.36 17.28 0.54
CA ARG A 561 -33.29 16.75 1.55
C ARG A 561 -32.63 16.62 2.93
N GLY A 562 -31.43 16.05 2.99
CA GLY A 562 -30.68 15.91 4.23
C GLY A 562 -30.31 17.25 4.86
N TRP A 563 -29.91 18.23 4.03
CA TRP A 563 -29.62 19.58 4.49
C TRP A 563 -30.87 20.33 4.96
N GLN A 564 -31.99 20.19 4.25
CA GLN A 564 -33.27 20.77 4.68
C GLN A 564 -33.72 20.17 6.02
N ALA A 565 -33.62 18.86 6.21
CA ALA A 565 -33.93 18.23 7.50
C ALA A 565 -33.03 18.76 8.63
N ARG A 566 -31.73 18.99 8.36
CA ARG A 566 -30.81 19.62 9.32
C ARG A 566 -31.19 21.07 9.62
N LEU A 567 -31.65 21.83 8.63
CA LEU A 567 -32.14 23.20 8.80
C LEU A 567 -33.43 23.23 9.63
N ASP A 568 -34.37 22.31 9.39
CA ASP A 568 -35.62 22.19 10.13
C ASP A 568 -35.36 21.82 11.60
N TRP A 569 -34.47 20.85 11.83
CA TRP A 569 -33.96 20.53 13.17
C TRP A 569 -33.32 21.75 13.82
N TRP A 570 -32.45 22.47 13.10
CA TRP A 570 -31.75 23.63 13.65
C TRP A 570 -32.74 24.74 14.04
N ASN A 571 -33.80 24.97 13.26
CA ASN A 571 -34.82 25.98 13.54
C ASN A 571 -35.81 25.58 14.65
N LYS A 572 -35.88 24.30 15.03
CA LYS A 572 -36.79 23.80 16.06
C LYS A 572 -36.33 24.26 17.46
N ALA A 573 -37.29 24.72 18.27
CA ALA A 573 -37.05 25.00 19.67
C ALA A 573 -37.16 23.71 20.50
N PHE A 574 -36.07 23.34 21.18
CA PHE A 574 -36.03 22.15 22.02
C PHE A 574 -36.13 22.52 23.51
N PRO A 575 -36.91 21.77 24.31
CA PRO A 575 -36.98 21.99 25.75
C PRO A 575 -35.63 21.79 26.45
N LYS A 576 -35.43 22.47 27.59
CA LYS A 576 -34.20 22.41 28.40
C LYS A 576 -34.45 22.00 29.86
N ASP A 577 -35.71 21.75 30.21
CA ASP A 577 -36.13 21.16 31.47
C ASP A 577 -35.67 19.70 31.58
N ASP A 578 -35.80 19.14 32.78
CA ASP A 578 -35.48 17.75 33.05
C ASP A 578 -36.70 16.87 32.71
N PRO A 579 -36.63 15.97 31.70
CA PRO A 579 -37.75 15.12 31.30
C PRO A 579 -37.95 13.90 32.19
N ARG A 580 -37.00 13.56 33.09
CA ARG A 580 -37.06 12.37 33.95
C ARG A 580 -38.36 12.23 34.76
N PRO A 581 -38.95 13.32 35.31
CA PRO A 581 -40.27 13.25 35.96
C PRO A 581 -41.38 12.78 35.01
N ARG A 582 -41.35 13.21 33.74
CA ARG A 582 -42.34 12.79 32.72
C ARG A 582 -42.13 11.34 32.31
N TRP A 583 -40.89 10.91 32.11
CA TRP A 583 -40.57 9.51 31.81
C TRP A 583 -40.97 8.56 32.95
N ALA A 584 -40.77 8.98 34.20
CA ALA A 584 -41.21 8.22 35.37
C ALA A 584 -42.74 8.05 35.42
N GLU A 585 -43.49 9.10 35.06
CA GLU A 585 -44.94 9.04 34.98
C GLU A 585 -45.44 8.20 33.80
N GLN A 586 -44.78 8.28 32.65
CA GLN A 586 -45.07 7.49 31.46
C GLN A 586 -44.81 6.00 31.69
N ARG A 587 -43.67 5.63 32.28
CA ARG A 587 -43.37 4.25 32.68
C ARG A 587 -44.41 3.70 33.65
N LYS A 588 -44.85 4.50 34.64
CA LYS A 588 -45.95 4.12 35.55
C LYS A 588 -47.27 3.86 34.81
N ARG A 589 -47.59 4.65 33.77
CA ARG A 589 -48.79 4.46 32.94
C ARG A 589 -48.69 3.19 32.11
N GLU A 590 -47.56 2.96 31.44
CA GLU A 590 -47.30 1.75 30.63
C GLU A 590 -47.31 0.48 31.49
N GLU A 591 -46.74 0.55 32.70
CA GLU A 591 -46.75 -0.57 33.64
C GLU A 591 -48.17 -0.84 34.17
N ALA A 592 -48.94 0.21 34.47
CA ALA A 592 -50.35 0.09 34.83
C ALA A 592 -51.23 -0.42 33.67
N GLU A 593 -50.85 -0.16 32.43
CA GLU A 593 -51.51 -0.66 31.23
C GLU A 593 -51.15 -2.13 30.97
N ARG A 594 -49.87 -2.51 31.08
CA ARG A 594 -49.43 -3.92 31.07
C ARG A 594 -50.11 -4.76 32.15
N LEU A 595 -50.22 -4.22 33.37
CA LEU A 595 -50.95 -4.85 34.48
C LEU A 595 -52.45 -4.98 34.20
N ARG A 596 -53.06 -4.00 33.52
CA ARG A 596 -54.46 -4.07 33.09
C ARG A 596 -54.66 -5.11 32.00
N SER A 597 -53.81 -5.13 30.97
CA SER A 597 -53.85 -6.13 29.90
C SER A 597 -53.67 -7.54 30.44
N ARG A 598 -52.73 -7.74 31.38
CA ARG A 598 -52.53 -9.04 32.05
C ARG A 598 -53.75 -9.46 32.88
N ARG A 599 -54.40 -8.53 33.60
CA ARG A 599 -55.64 -8.83 34.35
C ARG A 599 -56.81 -9.16 33.44
N LEU A 600 -56.94 -8.49 32.30
CA LEU A 600 -57.97 -8.79 31.30
C LEU A 600 -57.74 -10.19 30.71
N GLN A 601 -56.50 -10.54 30.39
CA GLN A 601 -56.12 -11.88 29.94
C GLN A 601 -56.41 -12.96 30.99
N GLU A 602 -56.10 -12.71 32.26
CA GLU A 602 -56.41 -13.62 33.38
C GLU A 602 -57.93 -13.75 33.63
N GLN A 603 -58.71 -12.70 33.38
CA GLN A 603 -60.18 -12.73 33.45
C GLN A 603 -60.79 -13.49 32.28
N GLU A 604 -60.28 -13.32 31.06
CA GLU A 604 -60.71 -14.09 29.89
C GLU A 604 -60.39 -15.58 30.06
N MET A 605 -59.20 -15.93 30.58
CA MET A 605 -58.85 -17.32 30.89
C MET A 605 -59.72 -17.95 31.99
N ARG A 606 -60.25 -17.15 32.92
CA ARG A 606 -61.19 -17.63 33.97
C ARG A 606 -62.64 -17.75 33.49
N ALA A 607 -62.99 -17.11 32.38
CA ALA A 607 -64.35 -17.12 31.82
C ALA A 607 -64.59 -18.24 30.79
N MET A 608 -63.56 -19.02 30.44
CA MET A 608 -63.72 -20.16 29.52
C MET A 608 -64.29 -21.39 30.25
N PRO A 609 -65.41 -21.99 29.79
CA PRO A 609 -65.88 -23.26 30.32
C PRO A 609 -64.99 -24.42 29.85
N ALA A 610 -64.66 -25.33 30.76
CA ALA A 610 -63.80 -26.48 30.50
C ALA A 610 -64.52 -27.52 29.62
N GLY A 611 -64.06 -27.69 28.37
CA GLY A 611 -64.49 -28.82 27.55
C GLY A 611 -64.12 -28.75 26.08
N ALA A 612 -62.93 -29.27 25.73
CA ALA A 612 -62.63 -30.15 24.58
C ALA A 612 -61.11 -30.14 24.28
N PRO A 613 -60.49 -31.29 23.91
CA PRO A 613 -59.05 -31.38 23.71
C PRO A 613 -58.64 -30.80 22.35
N ALA A 614 -57.57 -30.01 22.32
CA ALA A 614 -56.92 -29.59 21.09
C ALA A 614 -56.07 -30.74 20.50
N PRO A 615 -56.03 -30.93 19.17
CA PRO A 615 -55.15 -31.90 18.55
C PRO A 615 -53.69 -31.44 18.62
N MET A 616 -52.78 -32.40 18.78
CA MET A 616 -51.35 -32.18 18.67
C MET A 616 -50.97 -31.74 17.25
N ILE A 617 -50.18 -30.68 17.16
CA ILE A 617 -49.29 -30.41 16.03
C ILE A 617 -47.88 -30.25 16.61
N ALA A 618 -47.01 -31.22 16.30
CA ALA A 618 -45.56 -31.04 16.23
C ALA A 618 -45.27 -30.22 14.94
N ASP A 619 -44.30 -29.33 14.80
CA ASP A 619 -42.97 -29.22 15.38
C ASP A 619 -42.41 -27.80 15.05
N MET A 620 -41.23 -27.46 15.58
CA MET A 620 -40.33 -26.32 15.26
C MET A 620 -40.51 -24.98 16.01
N ALA A 621 -39.76 -24.83 17.11
CA ALA A 621 -38.85 -23.69 17.36
C ALA A 621 -38.13 -23.86 18.71
N ALA A 622 -36.97 -24.52 18.71
CA ALA A 622 -36.06 -24.57 19.84
C ALA A 622 -34.84 -23.68 19.58
N ALA A 623 -34.82 -22.49 20.16
CA ALA A 623 -33.62 -21.82 20.70
C ALA A 623 -34.00 -20.45 21.32
N ALA A 624 -33.36 -20.14 22.45
CA ALA A 624 -33.36 -18.87 23.19
C ALA A 624 -34.52 -18.57 24.17
N SER A 625 -34.39 -19.11 25.39
CA SER A 625 -34.93 -18.46 26.60
C SER A 625 -34.04 -18.78 27.81
N ALA A 626 -33.00 -17.97 28.01
CA ALA A 626 -32.37 -17.85 29.32
C ALA A 626 -33.07 -16.71 30.10
N PRO A 627 -33.28 -16.86 31.42
CA PRO A 627 -33.92 -15.82 32.24
C PRO A 627 -32.98 -14.60 32.40
N PRO A 628 -33.52 -13.39 32.62
CA PRO A 628 -32.71 -12.21 32.88
C PRO A 628 -31.97 -12.34 34.23
N PRO A 629 -30.75 -11.79 34.37
CA PRO A 629 -30.05 -11.77 35.64
C PRO A 629 -30.76 -10.82 36.65
N PRO A 630 -30.64 -11.07 37.97
CA PRO A 630 -31.24 -10.22 38.98
C PRO A 630 -30.60 -8.83 39.01
N ALA A 631 -31.42 -7.81 39.27
CA ALA A 631 -31.00 -6.42 39.41
C ALA A 631 -29.95 -6.23 40.53
N PRO A 632 -28.92 -5.40 40.33
CA PRO A 632 -27.97 -5.08 41.40
C PRO A 632 -28.66 -4.27 42.51
N ALA A 633 -28.41 -4.67 43.76
CA ALA A 633 -28.89 -3.99 44.95
C ALA A 633 -28.27 -2.58 45.08
N ALA A 634 -29.07 -1.63 45.56
CA ALA A 634 -28.65 -0.26 45.84
C ALA A 634 -27.52 -0.21 46.89
N PRO A 635 -26.50 0.64 46.72
CA PRO A 635 -25.49 0.86 47.75
C PRO A 635 -26.06 1.73 48.90
N PRO A 636 -25.58 1.56 50.15
CA PRO A 636 -26.06 2.35 51.27
C PRO A 636 -25.51 3.78 51.20
N ALA A 637 -26.31 4.71 51.71
CA ALA A 637 -25.96 6.11 51.88
C ALA A 637 -24.79 6.27 52.87
N GLY A 638 -23.76 7.00 52.46
CA GLY A 638 -22.67 7.46 53.30
C GLY A 638 -22.18 8.81 52.77
N ASP A 639 -22.48 9.86 53.52
CA ASP A 639 -21.90 11.19 53.37
C ASP A 639 -20.40 11.12 53.66
N ASP A 640 -19.57 11.60 52.73
CA ASP A 640 -18.41 12.44 53.03
C ASP A 640 -17.89 13.06 51.72
N ALA A 641 -18.06 14.38 51.62
CA ALA A 641 -17.57 15.19 50.51
C ALA A 641 -16.07 15.43 50.65
N ALA A 642 -15.28 14.84 49.75
CA ALA A 642 -13.91 15.27 49.46
C ALA A 642 -13.82 15.76 48.00
N PRO A 643 -13.06 16.83 47.70
CA PRO A 643 -12.99 17.39 46.36
C PRO A 643 -12.27 16.40 45.42
N ALA A 644 -13.03 15.82 44.50
CA ALA A 644 -12.48 14.97 43.45
C ALA A 644 -11.75 15.84 42.42
N THR A 645 -10.42 15.92 42.54
CA THR A 645 -9.54 16.23 41.41
C THR A 645 -9.73 15.15 40.35
N ILE A 646 -10.27 15.53 39.19
CA ILE A 646 -10.39 14.64 38.02
C ILE A 646 -8.99 14.48 37.43
N GLY A 647 -8.28 13.42 37.84
CA GLY A 647 -7.11 12.92 37.12
C GLY A 647 -7.58 12.00 35.99
N MET A 648 -7.24 12.33 34.75
CA MET A 648 -7.31 11.38 33.64
C MET A 648 -6.32 10.23 33.94
N GLN A 649 -6.82 9.10 34.44
CA GLN A 649 -6.13 7.84 34.25
C GLN A 649 -6.51 7.33 32.86
N LEU A 650 -5.64 7.59 31.88
CA LEU A 650 -5.49 6.69 30.75
C LEU A 650 -5.31 5.29 31.34
N GLN A 651 -6.33 4.44 31.26
CA GLN A 651 -6.07 3.01 31.35
C GLN A 651 -5.27 2.66 30.09
N ALA A 652 -3.95 2.73 30.21
CA ALA A 652 -3.04 2.13 29.27
C ALA A 652 -3.37 0.64 29.25
N VAL A 653 -4.24 0.24 28.32
CA VAL A 653 -4.71 -1.13 28.23
C VAL A 653 -3.49 -2.03 28.17
N THR A 654 -3.41 -2.99 29.09
CA THR A 654 -2.37 -4.01 29.13
C THR A 654 -2.47 -4.81 27.84
N MET A 655 -1.52 -4.59 26.94
CA MET A 655 -1.38 -5.43 25.77
C MET A 655 -0.77 -6.75 26.23
N ASP A 656 -1.44 -7.87 25.96
CA ASP A 656 -0.96 -9.22 26.29
C ASP A 656 0.21 -9.68 25.38
N SER A 657 0.92 -8.74 24.75
CA SER A 657 2.12 -9.04 24.00
C SER A 657 3.34 -8.92 24.92
N PRO A 658 4.20 -9.94 25.01
CA PRO A 658 5.38 -9.91 25.88
C PRO A 658 6.26 -8.67 25.70
N TYR A 659 6.37 -8.14 24.46
CA TYR A 659 7.20 -6.97 24.18
C TYR A 659 6.68 -5.68 24.82
N VAL A 660 5.36 -5.52 25.04
CA VAL A 660 4.79 -4.25 25.50
C VAL A 660 5.14 -3.98 26.96
N ALA A 661 5.19 -5.04 27.78
CA ALA A 661 5.70 -4.95 29.14
C ALA A 661 7.17 -4.48 29.15
N GLU A 662 8.00 -4.99 28.23
CA GLU A 662 9.39 -4.58 28.10
C GLU A 662 9.53 -3.11 27.67
N LEU A 663 8.69 -2.63 26.73
CA LEU A 663 8.68 -1.23 26.28
C LEU A 663 8.30 -0.24 27.40
N ARG A 664 7.35 -0.60 28.27
CA ARG A 664 6.88 0.27 29.37
C ARG A 664 7.94 0.54 30.44
N THR A 665 8.98 -0.29 30.53
CA THR A 665 10.07 -0.09 31.50
C THR A 665 11.05 1.02 31.09
N ALA A 666 11.06 1.43 29.82
CA ALA A 666 11.92 2.51 29.35
C ALA A 666 11.29 3.89 29.64
N GLN A 667 12.04 4.73 30.35
CA GLN A 667 11.63 6.10 30.69
C GLN A 667 12.29 7.17 29.82
N ALA A 668 13.28 6.80 28.98
CA ALA A 668 13.99 7.70 28.08
C ALA A 668 13.91 7.17 26.64
N ALA A 669 13.82 8.08 25.66
CA ALA A 669 13.58 7.75 24.26
C ALA A 669 14.74 6.96 23.63
N ASP A 670 15.98 7.28 23.98
CA ASP A 670 17.19 6.57 23.54
C ASP A 670 17.22 5.12 24.05
N VAL A 671 16.94 4.92 25.33
CA VAL A 671 16.85 3.58 25.95
C VAL A 671 15.71 2.76 25.34
N LEU A 672 14.59 3.41 25.05
CA LEU A 672 13.47 2.76 24.36
C LEU A 672 13.85 2.36 22.93
N TYR A 673 14.58 3.22 22.22
CA TYR A 673 15.01 2.98 20.85
C TYR A 673 16.00 1.81 20.77
N ASP A 674 16.97 1.74 21.67
CA ASP A 674 17.90 0.60 21.74
C ASP A 674 17.16 -0.73 21.97
N ARG A 675 16.19 -0.74 22.89
CA ARG A 675 15.32 -1.91 23.12
C ARG A 675 14.47 -2.27 21.91
N TYR A 676 13.95 -1.26 21.21
CA TYR A 676 13.21 -1.46 19.97
C TYR A 676 14.06 -2.19 18.93
N LEU A 677 15.32 -1.78 18.74
CA LEU A 677 16.23 -2.39 17.78
C LEU A 677 16.48 -3.89 18.09
N ASP A 678 16.61 -4.24 19.36
CA ASP A 678 16.73 -5.64 19.81
C ASP A 678 15.44 -6.45 19.55
N LEU A 679 14.29 -5.89 19.94
CA LEU A 679 12.98 -6.53 19.82
C LEU A 679 12.54 -6.71 18.36
N ARG A 680 12.98 -5.83 17.47
CA ARG A 680 12.65 -5.86 16.05
C ARG A 680 13.05 -7.16 15.37
N THR A 681 14.10 -7.84 15.83
CA THR A 681 14.50 -9.15 15.28
C THR A 681 13.38 -10.20 15.35
N ARG A 682 12.48 -10.07 16.33
CA ARG A 682 11.34 -10.98 16.56
C ARG A 682 10.01 -10.39 16.12
N TYR A 683 9.82 -9.09 16.30
CA TYR A 683 8.52 -8.43 16.12
C TYR A 683 8.46 -7.45 14.95
N GLY A 684 9.57 -7.21 14.24
CA GLY A 684 9.67 -6.19 13.20
C GLY A 684 8.75 -6.38 11.99
N GLN A 685 8.26 -7.59 11.73
CA GLN A 685 7.27 -7.81 10.65
C GLN A 685 5.85 -7.45 11.08
N SER A 686 5.63 -7.09 12.35
CA SER A 686 4.32 -6.69 12.86
C SER A 686 4.13 -5.16 12.74
N PRO A 687 3.13 -4.69 11.98
CA PRO A 687 2.78 -3.28 11.94
C PRO A 687 2.45 -2.70 13.33
N ALA A 688 1.73 -3.48 14.14
CA ALA A 688 1.39 -3.10 15.51
C ALA A 688 2.63 -2.81 16.36
N PHE A 689 3.70 -3.60 16.22
CA PHE A 689 4.93 -3.39 16.98
C PHE A 689 5.58 -2.03 16.71
N HIS A 690 5.73 -1.64 15.44
CA HIS A 690 6.29 -0.33 15.07
C HIS A 690 5.41 0.81 15.57
N PHE A 691 4.10 0.65 15.44
CA PHE A 691 3.13 1.62 15.91
C PHE A 691 3.22 1.85 17.43
N ASP A 692 3.26 0.78 18.22
CA ASP A 692 3.31 0.86 19.68
C ASP A 692 4.61 1.49 20.20
N VAL A 693 5.72 1.20 19.54
CA VAL A 693 7.01 1.83 19.85
C VAL A 693 6.99 3.32 19.49
N ALA A 694 6.52 3.67 18.29
CA ALA A 694 6.42 5.05 17.86
C ALA A 694 5.51 5.88 18.78
N GLN A 695 4.36 5.33 19.16
CA GLN A 695 3.45 5.94 20.14
C GLN A 695 4.18 6.26 21.45
N ARG A 696 4.95 5.30 21.97
CA ARG A 696 5.70 5.51 23.21
C ARG A 696 6.82 6.54 23.04
N LEU A 697 7.44 6.64 21.87
CA LEU A 697 8.44 7.67 21.57
C LEU A 697 7.82 9.08 21.52
N PHE A 698 6.60 9.21 20.97
CA PHE A 698 5.86 10.48 21.01
C PHE A 698 5.47 10.88 22.44
N GLU A 699 5.07 9.93 23.29
CA GLU A 699 4.81 10.17 24.72
C GLU A 699 6.04 10.58 25.53
N LEU A 700 7.24 10.29 25.00
CA LEU A 700 8.53 10.70 25.56
C LEU A 700 9.08 11.97 24.88
N ASP A 701 8.24 12.69 24.13
CA ASP A 701 8.54 13.94 23.40
C ASP A 701 9.66 13.82 22.34
N ASP A 702 9.93 12.61 21.82
CA ASP A 702 10.88 12.40 20.70
C ASP A 702 10.15 12.13 19.38
N ALA A 703 9.66 13.20 18.76
CA ALA A 703 8.96 13.12 17.48
C ALA A 703 9.86 12.62 16.33
N ALA A 704 11.18 12.83 16.40
CA ALA A 704 12.09 12.42 15.34
C ALA A 704 12.27 10.89 15.33
N LEU A 705 12.52 10.28 16.48
CA LEU A 705 12.57 8.83 16.60
C LEU A 705 11.18 8.19 16.42
N GLY A 706 10.13 8.83 16.96
CA GLY A 706 8.75 8.38 16.75
C GLY A 706 8.40 8.32 15.25
N TRP A 707 8.76 9.36 14.48
CA TRP A 707 8.59 9.36 13.04
C TRP A 707 9.44 8.30 12.34
N ARG A 708 10.72 8.16 12.70
CA ARG A 708 11.58 7.11 12.14
C ARG A 708 10.95 5.73 12.27
N VAL A 709 10.56 5.34 13.48
CA VAL A 709 9.95 4.01 13.72
C VAL A 709 8.60 3.88 13.02
N LEU A 710 7.74 4.89 13.10
CA LEU A 710 6.42 4.86 12.45
C LEU A 710 6.52 4.74 10.92
N SER A 711 7.52 5.39 10.33
CA SER A 711 7.73 5.39 8.89
C SER A 711 8.13 4.02 8.32
N ASN A 712 8.52 3.05 9.15
CA ASN A 712 8.71 1.65 8.74
C ASN A 712 7.43 1.03 8.18
N LEU A 713 6.25 1.51 8.60
CA LEU A 713 4.98 1.06 8.03
C LEU A 713 4.86 1.41 6.53
N LEU A 714 5.57 2.44 6.07
CA LEU A 714 5.64 2.82 4.65
C LEU A 714 6.54 1.87 3.85
N GLU A 715 7.41 1.10 4.49
CA GLU A 715 8.25 0.06 3.86
C GLU A 715 7.53 -1.29 3.84
N LEU A 716 6.81 -1.60 4.92
CA LEU A 716 6.02 -2.83 5.03
C LEU A 716 4.77 -2.80 4.15
N MET A 717 4.07 -1.67 4.09
CA MET A 717 2.77 -1.52 3.42
C MET A 717 2.69 -0.21 2.61
N PRO A 718 3.57 -0.02 1.60
CA PRO A 718 3.78 1.27 0.93
C PRO A 718 2.56 1.84 0.18
N ASN A 719 1.64 0.99 -0.25
CA ASN A 719 0.47 1.38 -1.05
C ASN A 719 -0.87 0.97 -0.42
N ASP A 720 -0.88 0.60 0.87
CA ASP A 720 -2.11 0.24 1.59
C ASP A 720 -2.77 1.50 2.19
N PRO A 721 -3.94 1.95 1.69
CA PRO A 721 -4.57 3.20 2.14
C PRO A 721 -4.87 3.23 3.64
N ALA A 722 -5.30 2.10 4.22
CA ALA A 722 -5.64 1.99 5.64
C ALA A 722 -4.41 2.22 6.54
N SER A 723 -3.30 1.53 6.25
CA SER A 723 -2.03 1.70 6.98
C SER A 723 -1.45 3.10 6.81
N LEU A 724 -1.52 3.67 5.61
CA LEU A 724 -1.08 5.05 5.36
C LEU A 724 -1.93 6.05 6.16
N ARG A 725 -3.24 5.82 6.27
CA ARG A 725 -4.16 6.67 7.04
C ARG A 725 -3.85 6.63 8.52
N LEU A 726 -3.56 5.44 9.05
CA LEU A 726 -3.08 5.26 10.42
C LEU A 726 -1.83 6.10 10.71
N VAL A 727 -0.82 6.02 9.83
CA VAL A 727 0.41 6.81 9.97
C VAL A 727 0.10 8.31 9.88
N ALA A 728 -0.72 8.74 8.92
CA ALA A 728 -1.09 10.14 8.75
C ALA A 728 -1.77 10.71 10.00
N TYR A 729 -2.72 10.00 10.60
CA TYR A 729 -3.41 10.46 11.81
C TYR A 729 -2.45 10.60 12.99
N ARG A 730 -1.53 9.65 13.19
CA ARG A 730 -0.51 9.76 14.24
C ARG A 730 0.44 10.92 14.04
N LEU A 731 0.81 11.20 12.80
CA LEU A 731 1.60 12.39 12.49
C LEU A 731 0.86 13.68 12.80
N GLN A 732 -0.46 13.75 12.57
CA GLN A 732 -1.26 14.92 12.96
C GLN A 732 -1.27 15.11 14.47
N GLU A 733 -1.46 14.03 15.25
CA GLU A 733 -1.43 14.07 16.71
C GLU A 733 -0.06 14.50 17.26
N ALA A 734 1.03 14.09 16.61
CA ALA A 734 2.39 14.49 16.93
C ALA A 734 2.76 15.89 16.40
N GLY A 735 1.83 16.64 15.80
CA GLY A 735 2.07 17.99 15.24
C GLY A 735 2.87 18.02 13.93
N MET A 736 3.10 16.86 13.30
CA MET A 736 3.86 16.68 12.06
C MET A 736 2.98 16.87 10.82
N GLN A 737 2.37 18.06 10.71
CA GLN A 737 1.30 18.33 9.74
C GLN A 737 1.73 18.21 8.27
N ALA A 738 2.97 18.59 7.92
CA ALA A 738 3.45 18.54 6.54
C ALA A 738 3.55 17.10 6.03
N GLN A 739 4.09 16.20 6.87
CA GLN A 739 4.22 14.77 6.59
C GLN A 739 2.84 14.11 6.49
N ALA A 740 1.92 14.44 7.40
CA ALA A 740 0.54 13.95 7.36
C ALA A 740 -0.18 14.35 6.06
N VAL A 741 -0.09 15.63 5.67
CA VAL A 741 -0.71 16.13 4.42
C VAL A 741 -0.11 15.45 3.19
N ALA A 742 1.20 15.20 3.15
CA ALA A 742 1.84 14.48 2.05
C ALA A 742 1.29 13.05 1.90
N LEU A 743 1.10 12.33 3.02
CA LEU A 743 0.50 10.99 3.01
C LEU A 743 -0.98 11.02 2.63
N LEU A 744 -1.76 11.98 3.14
CA LEU A 744 -3.18 12.13 2.79
C LEU A 744 -3.39 12.42 1.30
N ARG A 745 -2.49 13.15 0.64
CA ARG A 745 -2.50 13.32 -0.82
C ARG A 745 -2.28 11.99 -1.55
N LYS A 746 -1.33 11.18 -1.08
CA LYS A 746 -1.07 9.83 -1.62
C LYS A 746 -2.29 8.90 -1.40
N ILE A 747 -2.92 8.95 -0.22
CA ILE A 747 -4.12 8.16 0.08
C ILE A 747 -5.27 8.53 -0.86
N ARG A 748 -5.52 9.82 -1.11
CA ARG A 748 -6.49 10.28 -2.13
C ARG A 748 -6.22 9.70 -3.52
N GLU A 749 -4.95 9.54 -3.89
CA GLU A 749 -4.60 8.96 -5.18
C GLU A 749 -4.85 7.45 -5.24
N LEU A 750 -4.57 6.73 -4.15
CA LEU A 750 -4.72 5.28 -4.02
C LEU A 750 -6.16 4.84 -3.75
N ALA A 751 -6.97 5.68 -3.11
CA ALA A 751 -8.35 5.42 -2.72
C ALA A 751 -9.30 6.56 -3.10
N PRO A 752 -9.45 6.87 -4.40
CA PRO A 752 -10.37 7.91 -4.87
C PRO A 752 -11.85 7.49 -4.84
N ASP A 753 -12.14 6.23 -4.54
CA ASP A 753 -13.48 5.67 -4.31
C ASP A 753 -13.94 5.78 -2.84
N GLU A 754 -13.07 6.26 -1.95
CA GLU A 754 -13.38 6.52 -0.54
C GLU A 754 -13.56 8.03 -0.30
N PRO A 755 -14.72 8.50 0.19
CA PRO A 755 -14.91 9.91 0.51
C PRO A 755 -13.94 10.40 1.59
N GLN A 756 -13.51 9.52 2.49
CA GLN A 756 -12.59 9.82 3.59
C GLN A 756 -11.23 10.29 3.07
N SER A 757 -10.75 9.75 1.96
CA SER A 757 -9.47 10.16 1.38
C SER A 757 -9.45 11.63 0.94
N PHE A 758 -10.63 12.18 0.58
CA PHE A 758 -10.78 13.60 0.26
C PHE A 758 -11.07 14.42 1.51
N ARG A 759 -11.97 13.94 2.37
CA ARG A 759 -12.38 14.63 3.60
C ARG A 759 -11.20 14.82 4.55
N ASP A 760 -10.43 13.76 4.82
CA ASP A 760 -9.29 13.82 5.75
C ASP A 760 -8.22 14.78 5.27
N LEU A 761 -7.92 14.76 3.95
CA LEU A 761 -7.02 15.73 3.34
C LEU A 761 -7.56 17.16 3.51
N ALA A 762 -8.85 17.39 3.25
CA ALA A 762 -9.45 18.71 3.40
C ALA A 762 -9.34 19.24 4.83
N LEU A 763 -9.64 18.41 5.83
CA LEU A 763 -9.56 18.78 7.25
C LEU A 763 -8.12 18.99 7.74
N ALA A 764 -7.14 18.34 7.10
CA ALA A 764 -5.72 18.56 7.34
C ALA A 764 -5.19 19.86 6.68
N LEU A 765 -5.86 20.39 5.66
CA LEU A 765 -5.41 21.59 4.93
C LEU A 765 -5.85 22.88 5.64
N GLN A 766 -5.24 23.18 6.79
CA GLN A 766 -5.62 24.30 7.66
C GLN A 766 -4.94 25.65 7.33
N ALA A 767 -3.98 25.68 6.39
CA ALA A 767 -3.27 26.92 6.05
C ALA A 767 -4.14 27.83 5.16
N PRO A 768 -4.06 29.18 5.29
CA PRO A 768 -4.80 30.10 4.43
C PRO A 768 -4.58 29.88 2.93
N GLY A 769 -3.37 29.49 2.54
CA GLY A 769 -3.01 29.18 1.15
C GLY A 769 -3.63 27.90 0.60
N THR A 770 -4.10 26.99 1.47
CA THR A 770 -4.73 25.72 1.08
C THR A 770 -6.25 25.74 1.16
N CYS A 771 -6.85 26.86 1.59
CA CYS A 771 -8.30 27.02 1.75
C CYS A 771 -9.10 26.62 0.50
N LYS A 772 -8.68 27.06 -0.69
CA LYS A 772 -9.38 26.73 -1.94
C LYS A 772 -9.41 25.22 -2.17
N GLU A 773 -8.24 24.57 -2.02
CA GLU A 773 -8.14 23.12 -2.20
C GLU A 773 -9.01 22.36 -1.20
N ALA A 774 -8.99 22.75 0.08
CA ALA A 774 -9.82 22.12 1.11
C ALA A 774 -11.33 22.24 0.80
N LEU A 775 -11.77 23.42 0.32
CA LEU A 775 -13.16 23.63 -0.10
C LEU A 775 -13.53 22.78 -1.32
N ASP A 776 -12.65 22.71 -2.33
CA ASP A 776 -12.86 21.91 -3.55
C ASP A 776 -12.93 20.40 -3.21
N LEU A 777 -12.11 19.93 -2.27
CA LEU A 777 -12.13 18.55 -1.79
C LEU A 777 -13.44 18.21 -1.05
N LEU A 778 -13.89 19.07 -0.13
CA LEU A 778 -15.18 18.87 0.54
C LEU A 778 -16.35 18.96 -0.44
N GLN A 779 -16.28 19.87 -1.42
CA GLN A 779 -17.26 19.95 -2.49
C GLN A 779 -17.34 18.65 -3.29
N HIS A 780 -16.19 18.06 -3.62
CA HIS A 780 -16.14 16.76 -4.29
C HIS A 780 -16.84 15.67 -3.47
N VAL A 781 -16.65 15.63 -2.15
CA VAL A 781 -17.36 14.70 -1.26
C VAL A 781 -18.87 14.94 -1.26
N VAL A 782 -19.32 16.20 -1.30
CA VAL A 782 -20.74 16.54 -1.36
C VAL A 782 -21.39 16.08 -2.66
N GLU A 783 -20.75 16.32 -3.81
CA GLU A 783 -21.37 16.12 -5.12
C GLU A 783 -21.30 14.68 -5.63
N THR A 784 -20.30 13.92 -5.20
CA THR A 784 -20.05 12.57 -5.71
C THR A 784 -21.06 11.57 -5.13
N PRO A 785 -21.71 10.73 -5.95
CA PRO A 785 -22.58 9.65 -5.48
C PRO A 785 -21.72 8.49 -4.95
N TRP A 786 -21.41 8.53 -3.65
CA TRP A 786 -20.64 7.47 -2.98
C TRP A 786 -21.45 6.18 -2.80
N SER A 787 -20.74 5.07 -2.55
CA SER A 787 -21.37 3.81 -2.16
C SER A 787 -22.29 4.01 -0.94
N PRO A 788 -23.46 3.35 -0.87
CA PRO A 788 -24.37 3.45 0.27
C PRO A 788 -23.76 3.13 1.64
N ARG A 789 -22.59 2.46 1.67
CA ARG A 789 -21.81 2.22 2.91
C ARG A 789 -21.32 3.49 3.60
N PHE A 790 -21.31 4.62 2.89
CA PHE A 790 -20.92 5.93 3.42
C PHE A 790 -22.16 6.82 3.60
N ALA A 791 -23.15 6.33 4.35
CA ALA A 791 -24.40 7.05 4.58
C ALA A 791 -24.15 8.45 5.15
N ASP A 792 -24.92 9.47 4.73
CA ASP A 792 -24.82 10.86 5.24
C ASP A 792 -23.48 11.61 5.06
N ILE A 793 -22.42 10.98 4.51
CA ILE A 793 -21.10 11.61 4.39
C ILE A 793 -21.14 12.94 3.66
N GLY A 794 -21.97 13.06 2.62
CA GLY A 794 -22.11 14.31 1.87
C GLY A 794 -22.79 15.42 2.68
N VAL A 795 -23.70 15.11 3.60
CA VAL A 795 -24.33 16.12 4.49
C VAL A 795 -23.34 16.57 5.56
N ILE A 796 -22.54 15.66 6.09
CA ILE A 796 -21.45 15.97 7.03
C ILE A 796 -20.39 16.84 6.35
N ALA A 797 -19.94 16.45 5.16
CA ALA A 797 -18.96 17.22 4.38
C ALA A 797 -19.50 18.61 3.98
N LEU A 798 -20.80 18.72 3.71
CA LEU A 798 -21.46 20.01 3.46
C LEU A 798 -21.39 20.93 4.68
N ALA A 799 -21.66 20.40 5.87
CA ALA A 799 -21.53 21.15 7.13
C ALA A 799 -20.07 21.61 7.37
N GLU A 800 -19.11 20.72 7.13
CA GLU A 800 -17.66 21.01 7.27
C GLU A 800 -17.19 22.05 6.25
N ARG A 801 -17.67 21.97 5.01
CA ARG A 801 -17.40 22.96 3.97
C ARG A 801 -17.91 24.33 4.41
N ASN A 802 -19.14 24.39 4.93
CA ASN A 802 -19.76 25.65 5.35
C ASN A 802 -19.09 26.23 6.61
N ASP A 803 -18.65 25.39 7.55
CA ASP A 803 -17.82 25.82 8.68
C ASP A 803 -16.47 26.38 8.21
N LEU A 804 -15.78 25.68 7.32
CA LEU A 804 -14.48 26.10 6.78
C LEU A 804 -14.57 27.47 6.09
N ARG A 805 -15.67 27.74 5.37
CA ARG A 805 -15.93 29.05 4.75
C ARG A 805 -15.97 30.21 5.75
N THR A 806 -16.34 29.97 7.01
CA THR A 806 -16.37 31.03 8.04
C THR A 806 -14.97 31.50 8.44
N ARG A 807 -13.94 30.68 8.17
CA ARG A 807 -12.53 30.93 8.51
C ARG A 807 -11.63 31.10 7.28
N CYS A 808 -12.10 30.73 6.09
CA CYS A 808 -11.35 30.84 4.83
C CYS A 808 -11.73 32.10 4.01
N PRO A 809 -10.79 33.04 3.78
CA PRO A 809 -11.05 34.27 3.00
C PRO A 809 -11.48 33.99 1.55
N ALA A 810 -10.96 32.93 0.93
CA ALA A 810 -11.26 32.54 -0.45
C ALA A 810 -12.69 32.00 -0.67
N GLY A 811 -13.40 31.60 0.41
CA GLY A 811 -14.76 31.06 0.37
C GLY A 811 -15.87 32.08 0.64
N ALA A 812 -15.51 33.34 0.89
CA ALA A 812 -16.45 34.40 1.27
C ALA A 812 -17.16 35.08 0.08
N ALA A 813 -16.69 34.85 -1.17
CA ALA A 813 -17.13 35.63 -2.34
C ALA A 813 -18.18 34.93 -3.24
N ALA A 814 -18.55 33.67 -2.99
CA ALA A 814 -19.54 32.95 -3.81
C ALA A 814 -20.81 32.61 -3.02
N ASP A 815 -21.97 32.89 -3.60
CA ASP A 815 -23.31 32.43 -3.22
C ASP A 815 -23.99 33.07 -2.02
N ALA A 816 -24.15 34.41 -2.06
CA ALA A 816 -25.19 35.07 -1.29
C ALA A 816 -26.58 34.59 -1.76
N GLY A 817 -27.20 33.67 -1.00
CA GLY A 817 -28.56 33.19 -1.25
C GLY A 817 -28.71 31.70 -1.55
N ASP A 818 -27.63 30.91 -1.60
CA ASP A 818 -27.73 29.45 -1.68
C ASP A 818 -28.04 28.85 -0.28
N PRO A 819 -29.19 28.20 -0.08
CA PRO A 819 -29.51 27.53 1.19
C PRO A 819 -28.47 26.47 1.60
N LEU A 820 -27.77 25.86 0.64
CA LEU A 820 -26.71 24.87 0.90
C LEU A 820 -25.41 25.53 1.37
N ALA A 821 -25.24 26.86 1.24
CA ALA A 821 -24.07 27.60 1.68
C ALA A 821 -24.16 28.10 3.14
N GLN A 822 -25.31 27.92 3.80
CA GLN A 822 -25.54 28.43 5.15
C GLN A 822 -24.66 27.70 6.18
N ALA A 823 -23.91 28.45 7.01
CA ALA A 823 -23.25 27.87 8.18
C ALA A 823 -24.27 27.67 9.30
N LEU A 824 -24.60 26.41 9.62
CA LEU A 824 -25.49 26.07 10.73
C LEU A 824 -24.69 25.98 12.02
N SER A 825 -24.63 27.08 12.75
CA SER A 825 -23.83 27.13 13.97
C SER A 825 -24.40 26.21 15.06
N VAL A 826 -23.55 25.41 15.69
CA VAL A 826 -23.92 24.54 16.83
C VAL A 826 -22.99 24.76 18.01
N GLY A 827 -23.56 24.73 19.21
CA GLY A 827 -22.84 24.92 20.45
C GLY A 827 -21.96 23.72 20.80
N LEU A 828 -22.36 22.49 20.43
CA LEU A 828 -21.61 21.26 20.67
C LEU A 828 -21.68 20.33 19.44
N ARG A 829 -20.53 19.81 19.02
CA ARG A 829 -20.39 18.78 17.99
C ARG A 829 -19.37 17.74 18.43
N VAL A 830 -19.66 16.46 18.21
CA VAL A 830 -18.73 15.35 18.42
C VAL A 830 -18.61 14.61 17.11
N THR A 831 -17.40 14.38 16.63
CA THR A 831 -17.15 13.53 15.47
C THR A 831 -16.23 12.39 15.85
N LEU A 832 -16.61 11.17 15.45
CA LEU A 832 -15.86 9.95 15.68
C LEU A 832 -15.39 9.42 14.32
N ARG A 833 -14.08 9.33 14.11
CA ARG A 833 -13.47 8.71 12.91
C ARG A 833 -12.51 7.60 13.32
N TRP A 834 -12.17 6.71 12.38
CA TRP A 834 -11.27 5.58 12.64
C TRP A 834 -10.41 5.21 11.42
N ASP A 835 -9.38 4.41 11.67
CA ASP A 835 -8.30 4.04 10.74
C ASP A 835 -8.54 2.77 9.92
N LEU A 836 -9.54 1.95 10.28
CA LEU A 836 -9.82 0.65 9.63
C LEU A 836 -11.12 0.63 8.82
N ASP A 837 -11.06 0.10 7.59
CA ASP A 837 -12.29 -0.21 6.83
C ASP A 837 -13.03 -1.41 7.45
N ASP A 838 -14.27 -1.64 7.00
CA ASP A 838 -15.11 -2.77 7.38
C ASP A 838 -15.24 -2.94 8.90
N THR A 839 -15.34 -1.81 9.61
CA THR A 839 -15.40 -1.76 11.06
C THR A 839 -16.68 -1.06 11.51
N ASP A 840 -17.35 -1.67 12.49
CA ASP A 840 -18.58 -1.16 13.10
C ASP A 840 -18.24 -0.53 14.47
N ILE A 841 -18.28 0.79 14.51
CA ILE A 841 -17.95 1.61 15.67
C ILE A 841 -19.04 2.67 15.88
N ASP A 842 -19.80 2.51 16.96
CA ASP A 842 -20.89 3.41 17.31
C ASP A 842 -20.43 4.52 18.27
N LEU A 843 -20.87 5.75 17.99
CA LEU A 843 -20.78 6.90 18.87
C LEU A 843 -22.01 6.97 19.78
N HIS A 844 -21.76 7.01 21.08
CA HIS A 844 -22.77 7.19 22.10
C HIS A 844 -22.52 8.50 22.85
N VAL A 845 -23.55 9.35 22.94
CA VAL A 845 -23.48 10.60 23.70
C VAL A 845 -24.61 10.64 24.71
N THR A 846 -24.26 10.61 26.00
CA THR A 846 -25.22 10.81 27.10
C THR A 846 -25.22 12.27 27.54
N ASP A 847 -26.41 12.85 27.62
CA ASP A 847 -26.61 14.24 28.00
C ASP A 847 -26.79 14.44 29.53
N PRO A 848 -26.82 15.70 30.03
CA PRO A 848 -27.01 15.98 31.46
C PRO A 848 -28.34 15.52 32.07
N ASN A 849 -29.35 15.21 31.25
CA ASN A 849 -30.61 14.63 31.72
C ASN A 849 -30.50 13.10 31.89
N GLY A 850 -29.37 12.51 31.49
CA GLY A 850 -29.16 11.06 31.45
C GLY A 850 -29.73 10.40 30.20
N GLU A 851 -30.09 11.18 29.17
CA GLU A 851 -30.57 10.66 27.89
C GLU A 851 -29.39 10.28 27.00
N GLU A 852 -29.39 9.05 26.50
CA GLU A 852 -28.37 8.56 25.58
C GLU A 852 -28.83 8.72 24.13
N VAL A 853 -27.97 9.30 23.29
CA VAL A 853 -28.14 9.41 21.84
C VAL A 853 -27.14 8.51 21.14
N TYR A 854 -27.63 7.64 20.26
CA TYR A 854 -26.87 6.66 19.48
C TYR A 854 -27.69 6.23 18.25
N TYR A 855 -27.18 5.33 17.40
CA TYR A 855 -27.85 4.93 16.15
C TYR A 855 -29.31 4.47 16.32
N GLY A 856 -29.65 3.82 17.45
CA GLY A 856 -30.98 3.35 17.77
C GLY A 856 -31.90 4.38 18.43
N HIS A 857 -31.33 5.48 18.95
CA HIS A 857 -32.06 6.60 19.57
C HIS A 857 -31.43 7.93 19.12
N ARG A 858 -31.86 8.41 17.95
CA ARG A 858 -31.11 9.39 17.16
C ARG A 858 -31.32 10.84 17.52
N GLU A 859 -32.33 11.15 18.33
CA GLU A 859 -32.63 12.50 18.80
C GLU A 859 -32.88 12.49 20.31
N SER A 860 -32.33 13.46 21.05
CA SER A 860 -32.68 13.65 22.47
C SER A 860 -33.78 14.69 22.67
N TYR A 861 -34.41 14.65 23.85
CA TYR A 861 -35.37 15.63 24.31
C TYR A 861 -34.86 17.08 24.20
N GLN A 862 -33.58 17.30 24.50
CA GLN A 862 -32.95 18.62 24.41
C GLN A 862 -32.46 19.01 23.01
N GLY A 863 -32.68 18.14 22.01
CA GLY A 863 -32.35 18.38 20.61
C GLY A 863 -30.97 17.96 20.17
N GLY A 864 -30.30 17.05 20.89
CA GLY A 864 -29.09 16.41 20.38
C GLY A 864 -29.47 15.47 19.25
N ALA A 865 -28.71 15.46 18.16
CA ALA A 865 -28.99 14.61 16.99
C ALA A 865 -27.71 13.91 16.52
N ILE A 866 -27.84 12.66 16.07
CA ILE A 866 -26.72 11.87 15.54
C ILE A 866 -26.95 11.46 14.07
N SER A 867 -25.84 11.34 13.32
CA SER A 867 -25.83 10.85 11.94
C SER A 867 -26.46 9.46 11.82
N ARG A 868 -26.73 9.01 10.58
CA ARG A 868 -26.98 7.57 10.36
C ARG A 868 -25.72 6.77 10.67
N ASP A 869 -25.97 5.52 11.00
CA ASP A 869 -24.99 4.49 11.30
C ASP A 869 -24.11 4.14 10.08
N PHE A 870 -22.83 3.94 10.32
CA PHE A 870 -21.81 3.52 9.36
C PHE A 870 -21.34 2.10 9.65
N THR A 871 -22.09 1.10 9.16
CA THR A 871 -21.86 -0.30 9.52
C THR A 871 -20.82 -1.06 8.69
N ALA A 872 -20.30 -0.47 7.59
CA ALA A 872 -19.55 -1.23 6.57
C ALA A 872 -18.46 -0.42 5.84
N GLY A 873 -17.99 0.65 6.47
CA GLY A 873 -17.05 1.63 5.91
C GLY A 873 -16.27 2.37 7.00
N TYR A 874 -15.50 3.39 6.60
CA TYR A 874 -14.97 4.37 7.54
C TYR A 874 -16.07 5.36 7.96
N GLY A 875 -15.95 5.92 9.17
CA GLY A 875 -16.78 7.03 9.63
C GLY A 875 -16.56 8.34 8.83
N PRO A 876 -17.06 9.49 9.32
CA PRO A 876 -17.32 9.73 10.72
C PRO A 876 -18.77 9.48 11.15
N GLU A 877 -18.96 9.08 12.40
CA GLU A 877 -20.22 9.36 13.08
C GLU A 877 -20.21 10.79 13.64
N GLU A 878 -21.32 11.51 13.51
CA GLU A 878 -21.46 12.90 13.92
C GLU A 878 -22.63 13.07 14.89
N PHE A 879 -22.36 13.59 16.09
CA PHE A 879 -23.37 14.14 17.00
C PHE A 879 -23.33 15.66 16.98
N VAL A 880 -24.50 16.31 16.91
CA VAL A 880 -24.65 17.77 16.98
C VAL A 880 -25.73 18.21 17.95
N LEU A 881 -25.49 19.34 18.62
CA LEU A 881 -26.44 19.96 19.52
C LEU A 881 -26.30 21.49 19.42
N ARG A 882 -27.37 22.15 18.96
CA ARG A 882 -27.40 23.61 18.74
C ARG A 882 -27.14 24.37 20.04
N ASP A 883 -27.95 24.10 21.06
CA ASP A 883 -27.91 24.84 22.33
C ASP A 883 -27.67 23.87 23.50
N PRO A 884 -26.40 23.56 23.85
CA PRO A 884 -26.09 22.63 24.93
C PRO A 884 -26.50 23.20 26.30
N LYS A 885 -27.19 22.39 27.11
CA LYS A 885 -27.53 22.69 28.50
C LYS A 885 -26.27 22.60 29.38
N PRO A 886 -26.11 23.47 30.40
CA PRO A 886 -25.02 23.29 31.36
C PRO A 886 -25.09 21.94 32.08
N GLY A 887 -23.97 21.25 32.18
CA GLY A 887 -23.88 19.93 32.82
C GLY A 887 -22.82 19.03 32.19
N GLU A 888 -22.75 17.79 32.70
CA GLU A 888 -21.83 16.76 32.22
C GLU A 888 -22.44 16.04 31.01
N TYR A 889 -21.68 16.00 29.92
CA TYR A 889 -21.91 15.15 28.76
C TYR A 889 -20.90 14.02 28.78
N ARG A 890 -21.37 12.79 28.58
CA ARG A 890 -20.51 11.60 28.51
C ARG A 890 -20.45 11.13 27.05
N VAL A 891 -19.23 10.93 26.55
CA VAL A 891 -18.99 10.34 25.24
C VAL A 891 -18.46 8.93 25.45
N ALA A 892 -19.11 7.96 24.83
CA ALA A 892 -18.71 6.57 24.81
C ALA A 892 -18.64 6.07 23.37
N VAL A 893 -17.84 5.05 23.16
CA VAL A 893 -17.73 4.34 21.90
C VAL A 893 -18.03 2.88 22.14
N ARG A 894 -18.87 2.30 21.29
CA ARG A 894 -19.15 0.88 21.33
C ARG A 894 -18.52 0.19 20.13
N TYR A 895 -17.68 -0.80 20.42
CA TYR A 895 -16.92 -1.51 19.41
C TYR A 895 -17.47 -2.90 19.17
N PHE A 896 -17.87 -3.20 17.94
CA PHE A 896 -18.42 -4.52 17.56
C PHE A 896 -17.41 -5.42 16.85
N GLY A 897 -16.20 -4.91 16.56
CA GLY A 897 -15.11 -5.66 15.94
C GLY A 897 -14.95 -5.42 14.43
N SER A 898 -13.82 -5.86 13.86
CA SER A 898 -13.66 -6.06 12.41
C SER A 898 -12.69 -7.19 12.08
N ARG A 899 -12.66 -7.63 10.82
CA ARG A 899 -11.66 -8.61 10.34
C ARG A 899 -10.25 -8.02 10.26
N LEU A 900 -10.11 -6.76 9.84
CA LEU A 900 -8.82 -6.05 9.74
C LEU A 900 -8.23 -5.70 11.12
N ALA A 901 -9.08 -5.47 12.14
CA ALA A 901 -8.62 -5.27 13.51
C ALA A 901 -7.86 -6.47 14.08
N LYS A 902 -8.00 -7.66 13.50
CA LYS A 902 -7.22 -8.86 13.90
C LYS A 902 -5.77 -8.80 13.43
N LEU A 903 -5.49 -8.10 12.33
CA LEU A 903 -4.14 -7.91 11.79
C LEU A 903 -3.41 -6.74 12.48
N SER A 904 -4.12 -5.65 12.76
CA SER A 904 -3.61 -4.49 13.50
C SER A 904 -3.76 -4.61 15.02
N ARG A 905 -4.35 -5.70 15.54
CA ARG A 905 -4.69 -5.91 16.97
C ARG A 905 -5.49 -4.73 17.57
N GLY A 906 -6.49 -4.24 16.83
CA GLY A 906 -7.41 -3.17 17.26
C GLY A 906 -7.57 -2.06 16.23
N ALA A 907 -8.62 -1.25 16.40
CA ALA A 907 -8.88 -0.04 15.62
C ALA A 907 -8.40 1.19 16.40
N THR A 908 -7.86 2.19 15.72
CA THR A 908 -7.62 3.52 16.29
C THR A 908 -8.83 4.41 15.99
N VAL A 909 -9.43 4.96 17.03
CA VAL A 909 -10.46 6.00 16.91
C VAL A 909 -9.88 7.36 17.25
N ASN A 910 -10.28 8.37 16.50
CA ASN A 910 -10.04 9.77 16.80
C ASN A 910 -11.39 10.46 16.98
N ILE A 911 -11.56 11.09 18.14
CA ILE A 911 -12.79 11.78 18.51
C ILE A 911 -12.46 13.24 18.63
N ALA A 912 -13.11 14.06 17.80
CA ALA A 912 -12.99 15.50 17.87
C ALA A 912 -14.26 16.10 18.48
N LEU A 913 -14.07 16.81 19.58
CA LEU A 913 -15.07 17.62 20.26
C LEU A 913 -14.93 19.06 19.79
N GLN A 914 -16.01 19.62 19.28
CA GLN A 914 -16.02 20.95 18.71
C GLN A 914 -17.11 21.81 19.37
N THR A 915 -16.81 23.08 19.59
CA THR A 915 -17.77 24.09 20.09
C THR A 915 -17.72 25.35 19.28
N GLY A 916 -18.88 26.01 19.15
CA GLY A 916 -19.02 27.13 18.23
C GLY A 916 -18.74 26.73 16.77
N PHE A 917 -18.96 25.45 16.42
CA PHE A 917 -18.85 24.97 15.05
C PHE A 917 -19.81 25.76 14.16
N GLY A 918 -19.40 26.08 12.93
CA GLY A 918 -20.10 26.99 12.03
C GLY A 918 -19.87 28.47 12.35
N THR A 919 -18.87 28.80 13.17
CA THR A 919 -18.50 30.20 13.49
C THR A 919 -16.98 30.40 13.45
N PRO A 920 -16.49 31.64 13.25
CA PRO A 920 -15.07 31.94 13.36
C PRO A 920 -14.45 31.65 14.75
N ALA A 921 -15.29 31.53 15.78
CA ALA A 921 -14.87 31.25 17.16
C ALA A 921 -14.80 29.74 17.48
N MET A 922 -14.92 28.88 16.47
CA MET A 922 -14.89 27.42 16.62
C MET A 922 -13.61 26.98 17.35
N ARG A 923 -13.80 26.14 18.38
CA ARG A 923 -12.73 25.48 19.12
C ARG A 923 -12.87 23.97 19.00
N GLU A 924 -11.75 23.29 18.88
CA GLU A 924 -11.68 21.84 18.78
C GLU A 924 -10.73 21.30 19.86
N ALA A 925 -11.11 20.18 20.48
CA ALA A 925 -10.24 19.32 21.26
C ALA A 925 -10.40 17.89 20.74
N SER A 926 -9.30 17.18 20.51
CA SER A 926 -9.34 15.81 20.00
C SER A 926 -8.69 14.83 20.97
N ILE A 927 -9.19 13.60 20.97
CA ILE A 927 -8.66 12.48 21.74
C ILE A 927 -8.54 11.31 20.78
N SER A 928 -7.39 10.63 20.82
CA SER A 928 -7.19 9.39 20.09
C SER A 928 -7.06 8.21 21.03
N LEU A 929 -7.76 7.12 20.73
CA LEU A 929 -7.79 5.90 21.53
C LEU A 929 -7.62 4.69 20.62
N ARG A 930 -7.00 3.65 21.15
CA ARG A 930 -6.94 2.34 20.49
C ARG A 930 -7.96 1.40 21.14
N LEU A 931 -8.87 0.88 20.34
CA LEU A 931 -9.88 -0.10 20.72
C LEU A 931 -9.34 -1.50 20.41
N LEU A 932 -9.14 -2.31 21.45
CA LEU A 932 -8.66 -3.70 21.31
C LEU A 932 -9.81 -4.66 20.96
N GLU A 933 -9.47 -5.92 20.64
CA GLU A 933 -10.40 -6.98 20.20
C GLU A 933 -11.59 -7.29 21.14
N GLN A 934 -11.63 -6.74 22.36
CA GLN A 934 -12.75 -6.93 23.28
C GLN A 934 -13.91 -5.99 22.89
N SER A 935 -15.02 -6.58 22.47
CA SER A 935 -16.27 -5.87 22.23
C SER A 935 -16.87 -5.36 23.54
N GLY A 936 -17.36 -4.13 23.54
CA GLY A 936 -17.95 -3.51 24.73
C GLY A 936 -18.02 -1.98 24.65
N ASP A 937 -18.62 -1.40 25.70
CA ASP A 937 -18.74 0.05 25.86
C ASP A 937 -17.45 0.63 26.44
N VAL A 938 -16.72 1.40 25.65
CA VAL A 938 -15.52 2.12 26.08
C VAL A 938 -15.91 3.57 26.37
N ALA A 939 -15.86 3.95 27.65
CA ALA A 939 -16.03 5.34 28.04
C ALA A 939 -14.80 6.14 27.59
N VAL A 940 -14.99 7.05 26.64
CA VAL A 940 -13.89 7.83 26.04
C VAL A 940 -13.61 9.08 26.86
N GLY A 941 -14.66 9.79 27.28
CA GLY A 941 -14.49 11.06 27.94
C GLY A 941 -15.77 11.60 28.56
N ARG A 942 -15.58 12.58 29.45
CA ARG A 942 -16.64 13.39 30.06
C ARG A 942 -16.27 14.84 29.89
N PHE A 943 -17.24 15.66 29.57
CA PHE A 943 -17.02 17.08 29.35
C PHE A 943 -18.11 17.89 30.04
N VAL A 944 -17.71 18.99 30.68
CA VAL A 944 -18.64 19.86 31.39
C VAL A 944 -18.87 21.12 30.57
N VAL A 945 -20.13 21.35 30.19
CA VAL A 945 -20.57 22.62 29.61
C VAL A 945 -20.90 23.57 30.76
N GLN A 946 -20.15 24.66 30.89
CA GLN A 946 -20.39 25.67 31.94
C GLN A 946 -21.57 26.58 31.61
N PRO A 947 -22.16 27.27 32.62
CA PRO A 947 -23.08 28.38 32.38
C PRO A 947 -22.45 29.43 31.45
N GLY A 948 -23.07 29.68 30.30
CA GLY A 948 -22.53 30.55 29.24
C GLY A 948 -21.80 29.84 28.10
N GLY A 949 -21.84 28.50 28.03
CA GLY A 949 -21.44 27.72 26.85
C GLY A 949 -19.92 27.51 26.68
N ARG A 950 -19.11 27.84 27.69
CA ARG A 950 -17.67 27.55 27.71
C ARG A 950 -17.42 26.11 28.15
N LEU A 951 -16.54 25.40 27.44
CA LEU A 951 -16.08 24.07 27.82
C LEU A 951 -15.00 24.14 28.89
N GLN A 952 -15.09 23.22 29.86
CA GLN A 952 -13.96 22.78 30.65
C GLN A 952 -13.70 21.31 30.33
N VAL A 953 -12.59 21.05 29.64
CA VAL A 953 -12.08 19.68 29.42
C VAL A 953 -11.23 19.35 30.63
N SER A 954 -11.63 18.35 31.43
CA SER A 954 -10.85 17.93 32.59
C SER A 954 -9.76 16.94 32.16
N GLY A 955 -8.54 17.45 31.99
CA GLY A 955 -7.30 16.70 32.23
C GLY A 955 -6.05 17.29 31.56
N ASP A 956 -4.91 17.02 32.19
CA ASP A 956 -3.63 17.75 32.08
C ASP A 956 -2.82 17.53 30.78
N ASN A 957 -3.42 17.15 29.65
CA ASN A 957 -2.69 16.94 28.39
C ASN A 957 -3.42 17.53 27.17
N VAL A 958 -3.73 18.82 27.23
CA VAL A 958 -4.14 19.60 26.05
C VAL A 958 -2.97 20.53 25.71
N SER A 959 -2.14 20.16 24.73
CA SER A 959 -1.16 21.10 24.16
C SER A 959 -1.90 22.27 23.51
N PRO A 960 -1.37 23.50 23.64
CA PRO A 960 -2.01 24.73 23.14
C PRO A 960 -2.14 24.79 21.61
#